data_AF-A0A6A5C661-F1
#
_entry.id   AF-A0A6A5C661-F1
#
_cell.length_a   1.000
_cell.length_b   1.000
_cell.length_c   1.000
_cell.angle_alpha   90.00
_cell.angle_beta   90.00
_cell.angle_gamma   90.00
#
_symmetry.space_group_name_H-M   'P 1'
#
loop_
_entity.id
_entity.type
_entity.pdbx_description
1 polymer ?
#
loop_
_entity_poly.entity_id
_entity_poly.type
_entity_poly.pdbx_seq_one_letter_code
_entity_poly.pdbx_strand_id
1 'polypeptide(L)'
;MVVSILVEDPSLYTIGVKCQFGDKLTEQFPKVLEKMQCNLEEVKRFYKAIKLYANLTKDLSRIKYFATEAFQPEQIDVAHKMAISMEHCSQYSKLNNELEAICLQIKNLKREIESMLSQSQSDFKQLNAMFESSKRDVSKAQKKEADILNKIAHITTNVTSEDEIKSQTDKLQKDYQAKKLEREQCENELESTKTKYNARIYNRLYQIETLEKKRFDVMKTLAQEYLACLTKMNEMEEKSCTNAESILLKLNEEQEILTFIKECDAISPNSLPPGDRTMNISLRQLEVKNEAPEFETWLQTISPYVRSIISEHTLFVDADFPANNSSIGNQTTSNNVNWKRAPEIFGTTFEIIKGGKVHQSHVCPKYSGDNWFITCIFSVAKAPSLITRLFSTLEVNTSGVYELNLCVGGEFVKVVVDDYFPVVSQSDLTPLYSCSKENGIIVPELWVMLLEKAFAKLSGYYNKIDSNYLHLGLEVLTGMPQINIVFSENVIKNASFQDSSWNTICNASKKGCIICCHSRFECSGVLHGSTSYTLVNCREKAGNTRWVKLTNPLCEIKQIPIELDFQVFLEQFAHVNICKYDPKLSRKSINITTQMLSLNDEVLYPVIELNVSSSDQEEFCFGVHQMHPVFKNACAIPSVLGFIVIDVSKSKEIVTFITANVEREFAPSKQLKAGQYDIVPLLFQKNGDVQNIVMSCHHSGEMNWKLVPKSNVAIGSQVFRLGQLKKLVF
;
A
#
# COMPACT_ATOMS: atom_id res chain seq x y z
N MET A 1 8.82 -54.97 -35.74
CA MET A 1 9.27 -56.30 -36.22
C MET A 1 10.07 -57.06 -35.17
N VAL A 2 11.16 -56.52 -34.58
CA VAL A 2 11.86 -57.17 -33.44
C VAL A 2 11.03 -57.18 -32.14
N VAL A 3 10.10 -56.23 -31.96
CA VAL A 3 9.17 -56.19 -30.82
C VAL A 3 8.00 -57.18 -30.94
N SER A 4 7.77 -57.76 -32.12
CA SER A 4 6.63 -58.67 -32.37
C SER A 4 6.98 -60.16 -32.21
N ILE A 5 8.22 -60.49 -31.82
CA ILE A 5 8.69 -61.87 -31.59
C ILE A 5 8.77 -62.20 -30.08
N LEU A 6 8.58 -61.22 -29.18
CA LEU A 6 8.87 -61.38 -27.75
C LEU A 6 7.67 -61.81 -26.86
N VAL A 7 6.60 -62.37 -27.42
CA VAL A 7 5.35 -62.62 -26.66
C VAL A 7 5.09 -64.10 -26.30
N GLU A 8 5.82 -65.09 -26.81
CA GLU A 8 5.36 -66.49 -26.67
C GLU A 8 6.26 -67.48 -25.91
N ASP A 9 7.36 -67.07 -25.27
CA ASP A 9 8.17 -68.02 -24.48
C ASP A 9 8.65 -67.46 -23.11
N PRO A 10 8.12 -67.95 -21.98
CA PRO A 10 8.60 -67.59 -20.64
C PRO A 10 10.05 -68.03 -20.35
N SER A 11 10.62 -68.96 -21.14
CA SER A 11 11.98 -69.46 -20.95
C SER A 11 13.07 -68.57 -21.54
N LEU A 12 12.71 -67.56 -22.35
CA LEU A 12 13.65 -66.59 -22.94
C LEU A 12 14.00 -65.41 -21.99
N TYR A 13 13.49 -65.39 -20.76
CA TYR A 13 13.75 -64.35 -19.74
C TYR A 13 15.11 -64.45 -19.03
N THR A 14 16.08 -65.16 -19.62
CA THR A 14 17.49 -65.11 -19.20
C THR A 14 18.30 -64.19 -20.10
N ILE A 15 17.99 -62.88 -20.06
CA ILE A 15 19.05 -61.88 -20.25
C ILE A 15 19.49 -61.51 -18.84
N GLY A 16 20.65 -62.03 -18.46
CA GLY A 16 21.19 -62.08 -17.10
C GLY A 16 21.52 -60.73 -16.48
N VAL A 17 20.51 -59.97 -16.08
CA VAL A 17 20.63 -58.97 -15.01
C VAL A 17 19.68 -59.39 -13.90
N LYS A 18 20.23 -59.97 -12.83
CA LYS A 18 19.45 -60.29 -11.63
C LYS A 18 18.90 -59.00 -11.03
N CYS A 19 17.59 -58.96 -10.76
CA CYS A 19 17.01 -57.91 -9.93
C CYS A 19 17.67 -57.97 -8.54
N GLN A 20 18.13 -56.83 -8.02
CA GLN A 20 18.74 -56.79 -6.69
C GLN A 20 17.67 -56.79 -5.59
N PHE A 21 16.45 -56.37 -5.92
CA PHE A 21 15.29 -56.67 -5.08
C PHE A 21 15.06 -58.19 -5.13
N GLY A 22 15.61 -58.93 -4.16
CA GLY A 22 15.48 -60.38 -4.11
C GLY A 22 14.03 -60.86 -4.12
N ASP A 23 13.80 -62.12 -4.49
CA ASP A 23 12.46 -62.72 -4.69
C ASP A 23 11.48 -62.51 -3.52
N LYS A 24 12.02 -62.33 -2.30
CA LYS A 24 11.28 -62.05 -1.07
C LYS A 24 10.56 -60.70 -1.04
N LEU A 25 10.92 -59.74 -1.90
CA LEU A 25 10.27 -58.42 -1.98
C LEU A 25 8.95 -58.43 -2.76
N THR A 26 8.62 -59.54 -3.43
CA THR A 26 7.33 -59.74 -4.12
C THR A 26 6.14 -59.53 -3.19
N GLU A 27 6.26 -59.98 -1.94
CA GLU A 27 5.23 -59.81 -0.90
C GLU A 27 5.16 -58.37 -0.34
N GLN A 28 6.22 -57.58 -0.54
CA GLN A 28 6.31 -56.18 -0.08
C GLN A 28 6.11 -55.17 -1.20
N PHE A 29 5.63 -55.59 -2.37
CA PHE A 29 5.43 -54.72 -3.52
C PHE A 29 4.63 -53.43 -3.21
N PRO A 30 3.56 -53.44 -2.38
CA PRO A 30 2.88 -52.22 -1.98
C PRO A 30 3.80 -51.19 -1.30
N LYS A 31 4.69 -51.64 -0.42
CA LYS A 31 5.66 -50.76 0.26
C LYS A 31 6.68 -50.17 -0.72
N VAL A 32 7.02 -50.89 -1.78
CA VAL A 32 7.88 -50.38 -2.86
C VAL A 32 7.17 -49.27 -3.62
N LEU A 33 5.87 -49.43 -3.94
CA LEU A 33 5.07 -48.40 -4.59
C LEU A 33 4.90 -47.15 -3.69
N GLU A 34 4.69 -47.34 -2.39
CA GLU A 34 4.65 -46.23 -1.42
C GLU A 34 5.99 -45.46 -1.40
N LYS A 35 7.12 -46.16 -1.40
CA LYS A 35 8.44 -45.50 -1.43
C LYS A 35 8.67 -44.76 -2.75
N MET A 36 8.26 -45.33 -3.87
CA MET A 36 8.32 -44.68 -5.19
C MET A 36 7.44 -43.42 -5.25
N GLN A 37 6.25 -43.45 -4.65
CA GLN A 37 5.39 -42.27 -4.49
C GLN A 37 6.08 -41.18 -3.66
N CYS A 38 6.75 -41.54 -2.56
CA CYS A 38 7.52 -40.59 -1.75
C CYS A 38 8.65 -39.94 -2.58
N ASN A 39 9.40 -40.73 -3.34
CA ASN A 39 10.47 -40.23 -4.21
C ASN A 39 9.93 -39.31 -5.31
N LEU A 40 8.74 -39.60 -5.85
CA LEU A 40 8.05 -38.72 -6.81
C LEU A 40 7.70 -37.37 -6.19
N GLU A 41 7.23 -37.34 -4.94
CA GLU A 41 6.94 -36.08 -4.24
C GLU A 41 8.20 -35.26 -3.98
N GLU A 42 9.34 -35.90 -3.69
CA GLU A 42 10.64 -35.20 -3.61
C GLU A 42 11.02 -34.53 -4.93
N VAL A 43 10.86 -35.23 -6.06
CA VAL A 43 11.11 -34.69 -7.41
C VAL A 43 10.18 -33.49 -7.70
N LYS A 44 8.90 -33.57 -7.30
CA LYS A 44 7.94 -32.46 -7.46
C LYS A 44 8.32 -31.25 -6.62
N ARG A 45 8.77 -31.45 -5.37
CA ARG A 45 9.24 -30.36 -4.50
C ARG A 45 10.47 -29.67 -5.07
N PHE A 46 11.43 -30.45 -5.56
CA PHE A 46 12.64 -29.92 -6.21
C PHE A 46 12.31 -29.11 -7.47
N TYR A 47 11.40 -29.62 -8.32
CA TYR A 47 10.88 -28.88 -9.47
C TYR A 47 10.29 -27.52 -9.07
N LYS A 48 9.45 -27.49 -8.03
CA LYS A 48 8.81 -26.26 -7.56
C LYS A 48 9.84 -25.24 -7.06
N ALA A 49 10.86 -25.70 -6.33
CA ALA A 49 11.94 -24.85 -5.87
C ALA A 49 12.68 -24.19 -7.04
N ILE A 50 13.14 -24.97 -8.02
CA ILE A 50 13.87 -24.43 -9.19
C ILE A 50 12.99 -23.48 -10.00
N LYS A 51 11.69 -23.77 -10.13
CA LYS A 51 10.79 -22.88 -10.90
C LYS A 51 10.59 -21.51 -10.25
N LEU A 52 10.64 -21.42 -8.91
CA LEU A 52 10.63 -20.14 -8.20
C LEU A 52 11.87 -19.31 -8.54
N TYR A 53 13.06 -19.92 -8.52
CA TYR A 53 14.30 -19.26 -8.92
C TYR A 53 14.29 -18.84 -10.40
N ALA A 54 13.78 -19.68 -11.29
CA ALA A 54 13.64 -19.31 -12.70
C ALA A 54 12.75 -18.06 -12.87
N ASN A 55 11.59 -18.00 -12.21
CA ASN A 55 10.72 -16.84 -12.26
C ASN A 55 11.40 -15.58 -11.70
N LEU A 56 12.11 -15.68 -10.58
CA LEU A 56 12.89 -14.57 -10.02
C LEU A 56 13.92 -14.05 -11.02
N THR A 57 14.72 -14.94 -11.63
CA THR A 57 15.73 -14.54 -12.63
C THR A 57 15.10 -13.93 -13.89
N LYS A 58 13.90 -14.39 -14.28
CA LYS A 58 13.14 -13.81 -15.37
C LYS A 58 12.68 -12.39 -15.06
N ASP A 59 12.18 -12.14 -13.86
CA ASP A 59 11.75 -10.80 -13.45
C ASP A 59 12.95 -9.86 -13.28
N LEU A 60 14.07 -10.34 -12.76
CA LEU A 60 15.33 -9.59 -12.73
C LEU A 60 15.84 -9.26 -14.15
N SER A 61 15.68 -10.17 -15.12
CA SER A 61 16.05 -9.91 -16.52
C SER A 61 15.15 -8.89 -17.23
N ARG A 62 13.96 -8.60 -16.68
CA ARG A 62 13.01 -7.61 -17.21
C ARG A 62 13.30 -6.20 -16.76
N ILE A 63 14.23 -6.01 -15.82
CA ILE A 63 14.80 -4.71 -15.50
C ILE A 63 15.50 -4.21 -16.76
N LYS A 64 14.73 -3.54 -17.62
CA LYS A 64 15.19 -3.00 -18.89
C LYS A 64 16.09 -1.80 -18.60
N TYR A 65 17.32 -1.90 -19.09
CA TYR A 65 18.27 -0.83 -19.36
C TYR A 65 17.71 0.59 -19.21
N PHE A 66 18.17 1.31 -18.19
CA PHE A 66 18.20 2.79 -18.21
C PHE A 66 19.21 3.33 -19.25
N ALA A 67 20.10 2.47 -19.78
CA ALA A 67 21.19 2.85 -20.66
C ALA A 67 20.90 2.64 -22.18
N THR A 68 19.71 3.01 -22.66
CA THR A 68 19.46 3.08 -24.13
C THR A 68 19.72 4.45 -24.75
N GLU A 69 20.09 5.45 -23.96
CA GLU A 69 20.69 6.69 -24.47
C GLU A 69 22.05 6.85 -23.80
N ALA A 70 23.10 7.04 -24.61
CA ALA A 70 24.46 7.22 -24.13
C ALA A 70 24.60 8.59 -23.45
N PHE A 71 24.16 8.68 -22.20
CA PHE A 71 24.46 9.84 -21.37
C PHE A 71 25.92 9.75 -20.93
N GLN A 72 26.65 10.87 -21.04
CA GLN A 72 28.00 10.96 -20.49
C GLN A 72 27.92 10.77 -18.97
N PRO A 73 28.86 10.07 -18.30
CA PRO A 73 28.79 9.73 -16.87
C PRO A 73 28.57 10.93 -15.92
N GLU A 74 28.91 12.11 -16.40
CA GLU A 74 28.83 13.39 -15.70
C GLU A 74 27.41 13.99 -15.72
N GLN A 75 26.51 13.53 -16.60
CA GLN A 75 25.17 14.11 -16.84
C GLN A 75 24.02 13.32 -16.21
N ILE A 76 24.34 12.42 -15.29
CA ILE A 76 23.43 11.36 -14.83
C ILE A 76 23.12 11.55 -13.35
N ASP A 77 21.83 11.69 -13.02
CA ASP A 77 21.30 11.78 -11.65
C ASP A 77 21.58 10.51 -10.83
N VAL A 78 21.58 10.63 -9.50
CA VAL A 78 21.84 9.59 -8.51
C VAL A 78 21.05 8.31 -8.80
N ALA A 79 19.78 8.43 -9.17
CA ALA A 79 18.92 7.29 -9.50
C ALA A 79 19.44 6.49 -10.71
N HIS A 80 20.02 7.17 -11.70
CA HIS A 80 20.51 6.56 -12.91
C HIS A 80 21.95 6.03 -12.74
N LYS A 81 22.77 6.66 -11.90
CA LYS A 81 24.04 6.07 -11.41
C LYS A 81 23.79 4.77 -10.63
N MET A 82 22.77 4.75 -9.78
CA MET A 82 22.32 3.53 -9.10
C MET A 82 21.77 2.49 -10.08
N ALA A 83 21.02 2.90 -11.10
CA ALA A 83 20.54 1.99 -12.12
C ALA A 83 21.68 1.35 -12.94
N ILE A 84 22.78 2.07 -13.20
CA ILE A 84 23.99 1.52 -13.83
C ILE A 84 24.63 0.43 -12.97
N SER A 85 24.56 0.51 -11.64
CA SER A 85 25.04 -0.57 -10.75
C SER A 85 24.32 -1.92 -10.99
N MET A 86 23.11 -1.84 -11.56
CA MET A 86 22.27 -2.98 -11.91
C MET A 86 22.46 -3.45 -13.36
N GLU A 87 23.45 -2.94 -14.10
CA GLU A 87 23.70 -3.29 -15.52
C GLU A 87 23.89 -4.81 -15.74
N HIS A 88 24.47 -5.50 -14.74
CA HIS A 88 24.64 -6.95 -14.75
C HIS A 88 23.32 -7.73 -14.66
N CYS A 89 22.19 -7.07 -14.36
CA CYS A 89 20.88 -7.72 -14.32
C CYS A 89 20.45 -8.27 -15.69
N SER A 90 20.97 -7.71 -16.78
CA SER A 90 20.78 -8.22 -18.15
C SER A 90 21.28 -9.68 -18.32
N GLN A 91 22.30 -10.08 -17.54
CA GLN A 91 22.92 -11.39 -17.62
C GLN A 91 22.07 -12.50 -16.96
N TYR A 92 21.06 -12.14 -16.15
CA TYR A 92 20.09 -13.11 -15.59
C TYR A 92 19.25 -13.80 -16.67
N SER A 93 19.15 -13.22 -17.87
CA SER A 93 18.46 -13.84 -19.01
C SER A 93 19.08 -15.19 -19.40
N LYS A 94 20.41 -15.29 -19.41
CA LYS A 94 21.14 -16.53 -19.73
C LYS A 94 20.92 -17.58 -18.63
N LEU A 95 20.98 -17.15 -17.38
CA LEU A 95 20.76 -18.03 -16.24
C LEU A 95 19.33 -18.55 -16.16
N ASN A 96 18.34 -17.70 -16.48
CA ASN A 96 16.95 -18.13 -16.58
C ASN A 96 16.78 -19.26 -17.59
N ASN A 97 17.46 -19.18 -18.74
CA ASN A 97 17.42 -20.26 -19.74
C ASN A 97 18.03 -21.57 -19.23
N GLU A 98 19.14 -21.50 -18.47
CA GLU A 98 19.76 -22.67 -17.82
C GLU A 98 18.78 -23.31 -16.81
N LEU A 99 18.12 -22.51 -15.96
CA LEU A 99 17.12 -22.98 -14.99
C LEU A 99 15.85 -23.54 -15.64
N GLU A 100 15.39 -22.95 -16.76
CA GLU A 100 14.25 -23.47 -17.52
C GLU A 100 14.57 -24.82 -18.18
N ALA A 101 15.81 -25.01 -18.66
CA ALA A 101 16.26 -26.29 -19.19
C ALA A 101 16.27 -27.39 -18.11
N ILE A 102 16.77 -27.08 -16.90
CA ILE A 102 16.70 -27.99 -15.75
C ILE A 102 15.23 -28.33 -15.43
N CYS A 103 14.35 -27.32 -15.37
CA CYS A 103 12.91 -27.54 -15.15
C CYS A 103 12.29 -28.51 -16.16
N LEU A 104 12.67 -28.40 -17.44
CA LEU A 104 12.16 -29.28 -18.50
C LEU A 104 12.59 -30.74 -18.28
N GLN A 105 13.86 -30.97 -17.90
CA GLN A 105 14.38 -32.31 -17.63
C GLN A 105 13.68 -32.96 -16.42
N ILE A 106 13.47 -32.20 -15.33
CA ILE A 106 12.73 -32.69 -14.16
C ILE A 106 11.28 -33.04 -14.54
N LYS A 107 10.64 -32.21 -15.38
CA LYS A 107 9.27 -32.45 -15.86
C LYS A 107 9.16 -33.73 -16.71
N ASN A 108 10.20 -34.10 -17.44
CA ASN A 108 10.23 -35.35 -18.21
C ASN A 108 10.43 -36.55 -17.28
N LEU A 109 11.39 -36.49 -16.35
CA LEU A 109 11.63 -37.55 -15.36
C LEU A 109 10.38 -37.81 -14.51
N LYS A 110 9.71 -36.74 -14.06
CA LYS A 110 8.43 -36.82 -13.33
C LYS A 110 7.38 -37.63 -14.10
N ARG A 111 7.21 -37.34 -15.39
CA ARG A 111 6.22 -38.02 -16.25
C ARG A 111 6.53 -39.52 -16.41
N GLU A 112 7.80 -39.88 -16.53
CA GLU A 112 8.22 -41.29 -16.59
C GLU A 112 7.89 -42.04 -15.28
N ILE A 113 8.17 -41.43 -14.12
CA ILE A 113 7.87 -42.00 -12.80
C ILE A 113 6.35 -42.14 -12.59
N GLU A 114 5.57 -41.10 -12.91
CA GLU A 114 4.10 -41.12 -12.79
C GLU A 114 3.47 -42.22 -13.67
N SER A 115 3.96 -42.38 -14.90
CA SER A 115 3.52 -43.43 -15.81
C SER A 115 3.81 -44.83 -15.25
N MET A 116 5.05 -45.06 -14.78
CA MET A 116 5.45 -46.36 -14.23
C MET A 116 4.71 -46.70 -12.94
N LEU A 117 4.49 -45.71 -12.07
CA LEU A 117 3.76 -45.90 -10.82
C LEU A 117 2.28 -46.26 -11.08
N SER A 118 1.63 -45.54 -11.99
CA SER A 118 0.23 -45.80 -12.37
C SER A 118 0.05 -47.19 -12.97
N GLN A 119 0.94 -47.57 -13.89
CA GLN A 119 0.93 -48.91 -14.49
C GLN A 119 1.16 -50.00 -13.44
N SER A 120 2.10 -49.79 -12.51
CA SER A 120 2.43 -50.77 -11.46
C SER A 120 1.29 -50.96 -10.46
N GLN A 121 0.62 -49.87 -10.08
CA GLN A 121 -0.56 -49.92 -9.20
C GLN A 121 -1.72 -50.66 -9.86
N SER A 122 -1.96 -50.40 -11.15
CA SER A 122 -3.01 -51.09 -11.92
C SER A 122 -2.73 -52.60 -12.02
N ASP A 123 -1.51 -52.98 -12.41
CA ASP A 123 -1.10 -54.38 -12.51
C ASP A 123 -1.23 -55.10 -11.15
N PHE A 124 -0.75 -54.49 -10.07
CA PHE A 124 -0.86 -55.07 -8.72
C PHE A 124 -2.32 -55.28 -8.31
N LYS A 125 -3.19 -54.28 -8.53
CA LYS A 125 -4.61 -54.39 -8.18
C LYS A 125 -5.31 -55.52 -8.92
N GLN A 126 -5.05 -55.67 -10.22
CA GLN A 126 -5.64 -56.73 -11.04
C GLN A 126 -5.14 -58.12 -10.61
N LEU A 127 -3.82 -58.28 -10.47
CA LEU A 127 -3.19 -59.55 -10.11
C LEU A 127 -3.58 -59.99 -8.69
N ASN A 128 -3.61 -59.07 -7.73
CA ASN A 128 -4.00 -59.39 -6.35
C ASN A 128 -5.48 -59.79 -6.26
N ALA A 129 -6.37 -59.15 -7.05
CA ALA A 129 -7.77 -59.55 -7.12
C ALA A 129 -7.96 -60.96 -7.69
N MET A 130 -7.19 -61.32 -8.72
CA MET A 130 -7.19 -62.69 -9.27
C MET A 130 -6.69 -63.70 -8.25
N PHE A 131 -5.57 -63.41 -7.59
CA PHE A 131 -4.97 -64.28 -6.57
C PHE A 131 -5.92 -64.52 -5.37
N GLU A 132 -6.54 -63.47 -4.83
CA GLU A 132 -7.53 -63.58 -3.75
C GLU A 132 -8.83 -64.26 -4.19
N SER A 133 -9.18 -64.22 -5.48
CA SER A 133 -10.29 -65.02 -6.01
C SER A 133 -9.97 -66.51 -5.98
N SER A 134 -8.82 -66.92 -6.54
CA SER A 134 -8.39 -68.32 -6.55
C SER A 134 -8.23 -68.88 -5.13
N LYS A 135 -7.72 -68.08 -4.18
CA LYS A 135 -7.62 -68.46 -2.77
C LYS A 135 -8.99 -68.71 -2.13
N ARG A 136 -9.99 -67.89 -2.45
CA ARG A 136 -11.38 -68.10 -1.99
C ARG A 136 -11.98 -69.37 -2.57
N ASP A 137 -11.68 -69.69 -3.82
CA ASP A 137 -12.22 -70.90 -4.47
C ASP A 137 -11.62 -72.18 -3.87
N VAL A 138 -10.31 -72.19 -3.56
CA VAL A 138 -9.69 -73.27 -2.76
C VAL A 138 -10.37 -73.41 -1.39
N SER A 139 -10.58 -72.31 -0.66
CA SER A 139 -11.23 -72.35 0.66
C SER A 139 -12.67 -72.88 0.60
N LYS A 140 -13.44 -72.52 -0.45
CA LYS A 140 -14.77 -73.08 -0.69
C LYS A 140 -14.72 -74.58 -0.98
N ALA A 141 -13.76 -75.03 -1.82
CA ALA A 141 -13.60 -76.44 -2.15
C ALA A 141 -13.24 -77.28 -0.91
N GLN A 142 -12.30 -76.80 -0.08
CA GLN A 142 -11.93 -77.41 1.20
C GLN A 142 -13.13 -77.52 2.15
N LYS A 143 -13.97 -76.49 2.23
CA LYS A 143 -15.19 -76.53 3.06
C LYS A 143 -16.18 -77.60 2.58
N LYS A 144 -16.44 -77.67 1.26
CA LYS A 144 -17.32 -78.69 0.67
C LYS A 144 -16.82 -80.11 0.95
N GLU A 145 -15.50 -80.34 0.85
CA GLU A 145 -14.88 -81.62 1.16
C GLU A 145 -15.02 -81.98 2.65
N ALA A 146 -14.73 -81.03 3.55
CA ALA A 146 -14.87 -81.21 5.00
C ALA A 146 -16.33 -81.49 5.41
N ASP A 147 -17.30 -80.83 4.80
CA ASP A 147 -18.73 -81.07 5.06
C ASP A 147 -19.16 -82.51 4.73
N ILE A 148 -18.57 -83.12 3.69
CA ILE A 148 -18.84 -84.53 3.33
C ILE A 148 -18.15 -85.48 4.32
N LEU A 149 -16.89 -85.21 4.68
CA LEU A 149 -16.17 -85.98 5.70
C LEU A 149 -16.91 -85.99 7.04
N ASN A 150 -17.43 -84.84 7.48
CA ASN A 150 -18.22 -84.72 8.70
C ASN A 150 -19.51 -85.55 8.63
N LYS A 151 -20.19 -85.57 7.47
CA LYS A 151 -21.38 -86.42 7.26
C LYS A 151 -21.06 -87.90 7.33
N ILE A 152 -19.95 -88.33 6.71
CA ILE A 152 -19.48 -89.72 6.77
C ILE A 152 -19.18 -90.09 8.23
N ALA A 153 -18.40 -89.28 8.95
CA ALA A 153 -18.05 -89.52 10.34
C ALA A 153 -19.29 -89.62 11.25
N HIS A 154 -20.30 -88.79 11.03
CA HIS A 154 -21.56 -88.83 11.77
C HIS A 154 -22.36 -90.12 11.54
N ILE A 155 -22.41 -90.63 10.31
CA ILE A 155 -23.07 -91.91 10.00
C ILE A 155 -22.31 -93.08 10.63
N THR A 156 -20.98 -93.08 10.53
CA THR A 156 -20.12 -94.12 11.09
C THR A 156 -20.17 -94.20 12.63
N THR A 157 -20.49 -93.10 13.31
CA THR A 157 -20.58 -93.07 14.78
C THR A 157 -21.96 -93.40 15.34
N ASN A 158 -23.03 -93.18 14.56
CA ASN A 158 -24.41 -93.27 15.08
C ASN A 158 -25.23 -94.46 14.56
N VAL A 159 -24.73 -95.20 13.57
CA VAL A 159 -25.41 -96.40 13.02
C VAL A 159 -24.73 -97.66 13.56
N THR A 160 -25.51 -98.65 13.99
CA THR A 160 -25.00 -99.87 14.67
C THR A 160 -24.83 -101.08 13.75
N SER A 161 -25.40 -101.04 12.53
CA SER A 161 -25.33 -102.13 11.54
C SER A 161 -24.28 -101.83 10.47
N GLU A 162 -23.29 -102.71 10.31
CA GLU A 162 -22.21 -102.53 9.32
C GLU A 162 -22.72 -102.48 7.88
N ASP A 163 -23.73 -103.29 7.53
CA ASP A 163 -24.33 -103.31 6.19
C ASP A 163 -25.10 -102.02 5.89
N GLU A 164 -25.71 -101.42 6.92
CA GLU A 164 -26.45 -100.16 6.80
C GLU A 164 -25.51 -98.95 6.71
N ILE A 165 -24.40 -98.94 7.45
CA ILE A 165 -23.31 -97.96 7.30
C ILE A 165 -22.82 -97.99 5.86
N LYS A 166 -22.47 -99.17 5.35
CA LYS A 166 -21.91 -99.33 3.99
C LYS A 166 -22.85 -98.81 2.91
N SER A 167 -24.13 -99.17 2.99
CA SER A 167 -25.17 -98.69 2.06
C SER A 167 -25.31 -97.16 2.07
N GLN A 168 -25.27 -96.54 3.25
CA GLN A 168 -25.42 -95.09 3.41
C GLN A 168 -24.14 -94.31 3.06
N THR A 169 -22.95 -94.88 3.28
CA THR A 169 -21.68 -94.19 3.01
C THR A 169 -21.18 -94.35 1.59
N ASP A 170 -21.52 -95.41 0.84
CA ASP A 170 -21.00 -95.66 -0.51
C ASP A 170 -21.21 -94.48 -1.48
N LYS A 171 -22.37 -93.83 -1.42
CA LYS A 171 -22.66 -92.62 -2.22
C LYS A 171 -21.83 -91.42 -1.75
N LEU A 172 -21.73 -91.22 -0.45
CA LEU A 172 -20.95 -90.12 0.15
C LEU A 172 -19.44 -90.28 -0.08
N GLN A 173 -18.93 -91.51 -0.15
CA GLN A 173 -17.53 -91.80 -0.47
C GLN A 173 -17.22 -91.48 -1.93
N LYS A 174 -18.15 -91.73 -2.87
CA LYS A 174 -18.01 -91.26 -4.26
C LYS A 174 -18.04 -89.73 -4.35
N ASP A 175 -18.96 -89.08 -3.63
CA ASP A 175 -19.05 -87.62 -3.58
C ASP A 175 -17.79 -86.99 -2.95
N TYR A 176 -17.21 -87.63 -1.92
CA TYR A 176 -15.94 -87.22 -1.31
C TYR A 176 -14.79 -87.25 -2.32
N GLN A 177 -14.62 -88.34 -3.08
CA GLN A 177 -13.56 -88.43 -4.09
C GLN A 177 -13.74 -87.36 -5.18
N ALA A 178 -14.98 -87.05 -5.59
CA ALA A 178 -15.26 -85.98 -6.55
C ALA A 178 -14.91 -84.58 -5.99
N LYS A 179 -15.21 -84.30 -4.72
CA LYS A 179 -14.85 -83.02 -4.07
C LYS A 179 -13.36 -82.89 -3.77
N LYS A 180 -12.68 -83.99 -3.46
CA LYS A 180 -11.22 -84.02 -3.32
C LYS A 180 -10.54 -83.65 -4.65
N LEU A 181 -11.03 -84.18 -5.77
CA LEU A 181 -10.53 -83.82 -7.10
C LEU A 181 -10.82 -82.34 -7.45
N GLU A 182 -12.01 -81.81 -7.11
CA GLU A 182 -12.33 -80.37 -7.26
C GLU A 182 -11.36 -79.49 -6.45
N ARG A 183 -11.01 -79.88 -5.21
CA ARG A 183 -10.01 -79.16 -4.40
C ARG A 183 -8.64 -79.19 -5.06
N GLU A 184 -8.16 -80.36 -5.47
CA GLU A 184 -6.85 -80.51 -6.12
C GLU A 184 -6.76 -79.68 -7.42
N GLN A 185 -7.85 -79.58 -8.19
CA GLN A 185 -7.93 -78.70 -9.35
C GLN A 185 -7.81 -77.21 -8.97
N CYS A 186 -8.56 -76.75 -7.97
CA CYS A 186 -8.45 -75.38 -7.47
C CYS A 186 -7.06 -75.06 -6.90
N GLU A 187 -6.41 -76.00 -6.23
CA GLU A 187 -5.04 -75.85 -5.69
C GLU A 187 -4.00 -75.70 -6.82
N ASN A 188 -4.13 -76.48 -7.89
CA ASN A 188 -3.29 -76.35 -9.09
C ASN A 188 -3.49 -75.02 -9.81
N GLU A 189 -4.74 -74.54 -9.91
CA GLU A 189 -5.05 -73.22 -10.47
C GLU A 189 -4.50 -72.07 -9.62
N LEU A 190 -4.55 -72.20 -8.28
CA LEU A 190 -3.97 -71.23 -7.36
C LEU A 190 -2.44 -71.15 -7.53
N GLU A 191 -1.75 -72.28 -7.64
CA GLU A 191 -0.29 -72.29 -7.84
C GLU A 191 0.12 -71.73 -9.21
N SER A 192 -0.68 -71.99 -10.26
CA SER A 192 -0.50 -71.38 -11.59
C SER A 192 -0.67 -69.85 -11.52
N THR A 193 -1.73 -69.38 -10.86
CA THR A 193 -2.00 -67.95 -10.64
C THR A 193 -0.88 -67.29 -9.82
N LYS A 194 -0.40 -67.95 -8.76
CA LYS A 194 0.71 -67.47 -7.93
C LYS A 194 2.00 -67.32 -8.73
N THR A 195 2.30 -68.28 -9.60
CA THR A 195 3.48 -68.22 -10.48
C THR A 195 3.39 -67.03 -11.45
N LYS A 196 2.23 -66.82 -12.09
CA LYS A 196 1.99 -65.67 -12.97
C LYS A 196 2.06 -64.33 -12.22
N TYR A 197 1.47 -64.27 -11.03
CA TYR A 197 1.54 -63.13 -10.12
C TYR A 197 3.01 -62.76 -9.82
N ASN A 198 3.79 -63.73 -9.32
CA ASN A 198 5.19 -63.51 -8.93
C ASN A 198 6.05 -63.07 -10.13
N ALA A 199 5.93 -63.72 -11.28
CA ALA A 199 6.69 -63.37 -12.47
C ALA A 199 6.41 -61.94 -12.94
N ARG A 200 5.13 -61.51 -12.90
CA ARG A 200 4.74 -60.17 -13.33
C ARG A 200 5.18 -59.09 -12.36
N ILE A 201 5.07 -59.33 -11.05
CA ILE A 201 5.56 -58.42 -10.01
C ILE A 201 7.08 -58.30 -10.06
N TYR A 202 7.80 -59.41 -10.26
CA TYR A 202 9.26 -59.41 -10.40
C TYR A 202 9.72 -58.59 -11.61
N ASN A 203 9.07 -58.74 -12.77
CA ASN A 203 9.36 -57.90 -13.93
C ASN A 203 9.14 -56.41 -13.62
N ARG A 204 8.09 -56.07 -12.87
CA ARG A 204 7.80 -54.69 -12.49
C ARG A 204 8.83 -54.13 -11.50
N LEU A 205 9.27 -54.93 -10.53
CA LEU A 205 10.35 -54.58 -9.61
C LEU A 205 11.65 -54.27 -10.35
N TYR A 206 11.99 -55.06 -11.37
CA TYR A 206 13.16 -54.80 -12.21
C TYR A 206 13.08 -53.46 -12.97
N GLN A 207 11.90 -53.14 -13.53
CA GLN A 207 11.67 -51.87 -14.21
C GLN A 207 11.76 -50.69 -13.23
N ILE A 208 11.17 -50.83 -12.03
CA ILE A 208 11.25 -49.83 -10.96
C ILE A 208 12.70 -49.62 -10.51
N GLU A 209 13.48 -50.69 -10.33
CA GLU A 209 14.90 -50.62 -9.96
C GLU A 209 15.70 -49.81 -11.00
N THR A 210 15.46 -50.09 -12.27
CA THR A 210 16.12 -49.40 -13.39
C THR A 210 15.75 -47.92 -13.39
N LEU A 211 14.47 -47.61 -13.19
CA LEU A 211 13.98 -46.24 -13.16
C LEU A 211 14.47 -45.47 -11.93
N GLU A 212 14.58 -46.12 -10.76
CA GLU A 212 15.10 -45.50 -9.54
C GLU A 212 16.59 -45.17 -9.64
N LYS A 213 17.39 -46.05 -10.27
CA LYS A 213 18.79 -45.76 -10.61
C LYS A 213 18.89 -44.54 -11.53
N LYS A 214 18.11 -44.54 -12.62
CA LYS A 214 18.01 -43.39 -13.53
C LYS A 214 17.59 -42.11 -12.79
N ARG A 215 16.57 -42.18 -11.93
CA ARG A 215 16.10 -41.03 -11.13
C ARG A 215 17.22 -40.48 -10.27
N PHE A 216 17.93 -41.34 -9.54
CA PHE A 216 19.02 -40.93 -8.67
C PHE A 216 20.13 -40.21 -9.45
N ASP A 217 20.60 -40.81 -10.54
CA ASP A 217 21.68 -40.25 -11.35
C ASP A 217 21.28 -38.92 -12.00
N VAL A 218 20.08 -38.86 -12.61
CA VAL A 218 19.56 -37.63 -13.21
C VAL A 218 19.39 -36.54 -12.16
N MET A 219 18.78 -36.85 -11.00
CA MET A 219 18.57 -35.86 -9.94
C MET A 219 19.88 -35.36 -9.34
N LYS A 220 20.89 -36.23 -9.22
CA LYS A 220 22.23 -35.85 -8.76
C LYS A 220 22.88 -34.86 -9.73
N THR A 221 22.85 -35.14 -11.02
CA THR A 221 23.38 -34.25 -12.06
C THR A 221 22.63 -32.91 -12.07
N LEU A 222 21.29 -32.93 -12.06
CA LEU A 222 20.48 -31.72 -12.05
C LEU A 222 20.67 -30.88 -10.78
N ALA A 223 20.92 -31.51 -9.63
CA ALA A 223 21.25 -30.80 -8.40
C ALA A 223 22.62 -30.10 -8.48
N GLN A 224 23.60 -30.72 -9.14
CA GLN A 224 24.91 -30.09 -9.39
C GLN A 224 24.80 -28.91 -10.37
N GLU A 225 24.03 -29.06 -11.45
CA GLU A 225 23.75 -27.98 -12.40
C GLU A 225 23.02 -26.81 -11.73
N TYR A 226 22.02 -27.11 -10.89
CA TYR A 226 21.31 -26.09 -10.11
C TYR A 226 22.23 -25.38 -9.10
N LEU A 227 23.11 -26.12 -8.43
CA LEU A 227 24.10 -25.52 -7.53
C LEU A 227 25.05 -24.58 -8.28
N ALA A 228 25.51 -24.97 -9.47
CA ALA A 228 26.33 -24.10 -10.31
C ALA A 228 25.58 -22.82 -10.72
N CYS A 229 24.26 -22.92 -10.97
CA CYS A 229 23.43 -21.74 -11.23
C CYS A 229 23.34 -20.82 -10.02
N LEU A 230 23.14 -21.36 -8.81
CA LEU A 230 23.11 -20.57 -7.57
C LEU A 230 24.43 -19.86 -7.29
N THR A 231 25.57 -20.53 -7.50
CA THR A 231 26.88 -19.91 -7.33
C THR A 231 27.05 -18.70 -8.27
N LYS A 232 26.66 -18.85 -9.55
CA LYS A 232 26.66 -17.73 -10.51
C LYS A 232 25.75 -16.58 -10.07
N MET A 233 24.57 -16.88 -9.51
CA MET A 233 23.66 -15.83 -8.98
C MET A 233 24.34 -15.04 -7.86
N ASN A 234 24.90 -15.73 -6.87
CA ASN A 234 25.53 -15.08 -5.73
C ASN A 234 26.72 -14.21 -6.17
N GLU A 235 27.55 -14.70 -7.08
CA GLU A 235 28.67 -13.91 -7.65
C GLU A 235 28.18 -12.65 -8.38
N MET A 236 27.02 -12.72 -9.05
CA MET A 236 26.42 -11.57 -9.72
C MET A 236 25.84 -10.56 -8.72
N GLU A 237 25.15 -11.03 -7.69
CA GLU A 237 24.62 -10.18 -6.62
C GLU A 237 25.74 -9.47 -5.85
N GLU A 238 26.81 -10.18 -5.51
CA GLU A 238 27.98 -9.62 -4.82
C GLU A 238 28.66 -8.52 -5.67
N LYS A 239 28.81 -8.76 -6.98
CA LYS A 239 29.34 -7.75 -7.92
C LYS A 239 28.45 -6.52 -8.02
N SER A 240 27.13 -6.71 -8.12
CA SER A 240 26.18 -5.59 -8.17
C SER A 240 26.18 -4.78 -6.87
N CYS A 241 26.23 -5.44 -5.70
CA CYS A 241 26.34 -4.76 -4.41
C CYS A 241 27.65 -3.96 -4.30
N THR A 242 28.79 -4.58 -4.66
CA THR A 242 30.10 -3.91 -4.65
C THR A 242 30.14 -2.69 -5.57
N ASN A 243 29.51 -2.80 -6.75
CA ASN A 243 29.44 -1.68 -7.69
C ASN A 243 28.53 -0.55 -7.15
N ALA A 244 27.39 -0.89 -6.58
CA ALA A 244 26.50 0.08 -5.94
C ALA A 244 27.18 0.82 -4.76
N GLU A 245 27.92 0.10 -3.92
CA GLU A 245 28.74 0.67 -2.84
C GLU A 245 29.85 1.59 -3.37
N SER A 246 30.54 1.19 -4.45
CA SER A 246 31.56 2.03 -5.08
C SER A 246 30.97 3.32 -5.65
N ILE A 247 29.77 3.27 -6.22
CA ILE A 247 29.05 4.44 -6.73
C ILE A 247 28.61 5.34 -5.57
N LEU A 248 28.02 4.79 -4.51
CA LEU A 248 27.65 5.52 -3.29
C LEU A 248 28.83 6.30 -2.69
N LEU A 249 30.00 5.67 -2.62
CA LEU A 249 31.23 6.30 -2.11
C LEU A 249 31.75 7.44 -2.99
N LYS A 250 31.39 7.44 -4.28
CA LYS A 250 31.76 8.49 -5.25
C LYS A 250 30.71 9.58 -5.37
N LEU A 251 29.51 9.40 -4.81
CA LEU A 251 28.49 10.44 -4.80
C LEU A 251 28.96 11.59 -3.92
N ASN A 252 29.09 12.76 -4.52
CA ASN A 252 29.42 14.00 -3.83
C ASN A 252 28.37 15.04 -4.18
N GLU A 253 27.55 15.39 -3.19
CA GLU A 253 26.46 16.36 -3.31
C GLU A 253 26.92 17.67 -3.94
N GLU A 254 28.09 18.17 -3.55
CA GLU A 254 28.64 19.43 -4.07
C GLU A 254 29.00 19.33 -5.56
N GLN A 255 29.54 18.19 -6.01
CA GLN A 255 29.89 17.97 -7.42
C GLN A 255 28.65 17.74 -8.30
N GLU A 256 27.63 17.03 -7.81
CA GLU A 256 26.36 16.86 -8.54
C GLU A 256 25.66 18.22 -8.74
N ILE A 257 25.60 19.04 -7.69
CA ILE A 257 25.01 20.39 -7.74
C ILE A 257 25.79 21.28 -8.71
N LEU A 258 27.13 21.27 -8.66
CA LEU A 258 27.97 22.06 -9.56
C LEU A 258 27.82 21.64 -11.03
N THR A 259 27.62 20.34 -11.29
CA THR A 259 27.41 19.82 -12.63
C THR A 259 26.03 20.20 -13.15
N PHE A 260 25.00 20.06 -12.31
CA PHE A 260 23.64 20.51 -12.59
C PHE A 260 23.58 22.01 -12.91
N ILE A 261 24.28 22.86 -12.15
CA ILE A 261 24.36 24.31 -12.41
C ILE A 261 25.00 24.58 -13.78
N LYS A 262 26.11 23.90 -14.11
CA LYS A 262 26.77 24.04 -15.42
C LYS A 262 25.87 23.62 -16.59
N GLU A 263 25.08 22.56 -16.40
CA GLU A 263 24.12 22.11 -17.41
C GLU A 263 22.96 23.08 -17.57
N CYS A 264 22.47 23.66 -16.47
CA CYS A 264 21.47 24.73 -16.51
C CYS A 264 21.98 25.98 -17.23
N ASP A 265 23.25 26.35 -17.03
CA ASP A 265 23.90 27.48 -17.71
C ASP A 265 24.12 27.23 -19.22
N ALA A 266 24.23 25.97 -19.64
CA ALA A 266 24.38 25.58 -21.04
C ALA A 266 23.05 25.55 -21.83
N ILE A 267 21.90 25.61 -21.15
CA ILE A 267 20.59 25.65 -21.78
C ILE A 267 20.31 27.10 -22.23
N SER A 268 20.51 27.36 -23.52
CA SER A 268 20.07 28.61 -24.14
C SER A 268 18.53 28.70 -24.06
N PRO A 269 17.96 29.85 -23.66
CA PRO A 269 16.51 30.01 -23.42
C PRO A 269 15.61 29.79 -24.67
N ASN A 270 16.20 29.54 -25.84
CA ASN A 270 15.49 29.39 -27.11
C ASN A 270 15.34 27.95 -27.63
N SER A 271 15.76 26.92 -26.88
CA SER A 271 15.68 25.51 -27.33
C SER A 271 14.87 24.59 -26.41
N LEU A 272 13.82 25.11 -25.74
CA LEU A 272 12.82 24.26 -25.09
C LEU A 272 11.77 23.80 -26.12
N PRO A 273 11.41 22.51 -26.18
CA PRO A 273 10.33 22.04 -27.04
C PRO A 273 9.01 22.68 -26.61
N PRO A 274 8.08 22.98 -27.54
CA PRO A 274 6.78 23.53 -27.21
C PRO A 274 5.91 22.41 -26.63
N GLY A 275 6.10 22.09 -25.35
CA GLY A 275 5.47 20.92 -24.73
C GLY A 275 5.15 21.07 -23.24
N ASP A 276 6.00 21.70 -22.44
CA ASP A 276 5.71 21.95 -21.03
C ASP A 276 5.34 23.41 -20.81
N ARG A 277 4.12 23.76 -21.24
CA ARG A 277 3.40 24.84 -20.57
C ARG A 277 2.90 24.27 -19.25
N THR A 278 3.74 24.28 -18.23
CA THR A 278 3.22 24.48 -16.87
C THR A 278 2.30 25.69 -16.97
N MET A 279 1.01 25.50 -16.68
CA MET A 279 0.10 26.64 -16.58
C MET A 279 0.69 27.57 -15.53
N ASN A 280 1.25 28.68 -16.00
CA ASN A 280 1.49 29.84 -15.17
C ASN A 280 0.11 30.32 -14.74
N ILE A 281 -0.41 29.79 -13.65
CA ILE A 281 -1.48 30.44 -12.92
C ILE A 281 -0.88 31.77 -12.48
N SER A 282 -1.30 32.83 -13.16
CA SER A 282 -0.89 34.16 -12.79
C SER A 282 -1.51 34.43 -11.43
N LEU A 283 -0.70 34.42 -10.37
CA LEU A 283 -1.09 34.94 -9.04
C LEU A 283 -1.60 36.40 -9.12
N ARG A 284 -1.53 37.05 -10.30
CA ARG A 284 -2.06 38.38 -10.63
C ARG A 284 -3.57 38.55 -10.41
N GLN A 285 -4.36 37.47 -10.27
CA GLN A 285 -5.79 37.57 -9.95
C GLN A 285 -6.13 37.38 -8.46
N LEU A 286 -5.13 37.16 -7.60
CA LEU A 286 -5.37 36.97 -6.18
C LEU A 286 -5.37 38.33 -5.46
N GLU A 287 -6.54 38.80 -5.04
CA GLU A 287 -6.61 39.84 -4.03
C GLU A 287 -6.18 39.26 -2.68
N VAL A 288 -5.19 39.87 -2.04
CA VAL A 288 -4.71 39.49 -0.69
C VAL A 288 -5.01 40.66 0.26
N LYS A 289 -5.76 40.42 1.33
CA LYS A 289 -6.03 41.41 2.40
C LYS A 289 -5.84 40.78 3.78
N ASN A 290 -5.06 41.45 4.65
CA ASN A 290 -4.52 40.88 5.89
C ASN A 290 -4.93 41.58 7.21
N GLU A 291 -5.90 42.50 7.23
CA GLU A 291 -6.22 43.26 8.46
C GLU A 291 -7.72 43.24 8.83
N ALA A 292 -8.02 43.01 10.12
CA ALA A 292 -9.37 43.06 10.69
C ALA A 292 -9.61 44.43 11.36
N PRO A 293 -10.75 45.11 11.13
CA PRO A 293 -12.12 44.55 11.15
C PRO A 293 -12.72 44.11 9.80
N GLU A 294 -12.05 44.38 8.67
CA GLU A 294 -12.62 44.17 7.33
C GLU A 294 -12.46 42.73 6.79
N PHE A 295 -11.61 41.90 7.41
CA PHE A 295 -11.26 40.57 6.91
C PHE A 295 -12.46 39.61 6.75
N GLU A 296 -13.29 39.44 7.78
CA GLU A 296 -14.47 38.55 7.69
C GLU A 296 -15.51 39.08 6.70
N THR A 297 -15.64 40.40 6.58
CA THR A 297 -16.52 41.02 5.58
C THR A 297 -15.98 40.78 4.16
N TRP A 298 -14.67 40.85 3.96
CA TRP A 298 -14.01 40.58 2.68
C TRP A 298 -14.20 39.13 2.23
N LEU A 299 -14.09 38.15 3.15
CA LEU A 299 -14.35 36.74 2.85
C LEU A 299 -15.79 36.53 2.35
N GLN A 300 -16.76 37.30 2.84
CA GLN A 300 -18.17 37.18 2.46
C GLN A 300 -18.55 38.03 1.23
N THR A 301 -17.66 38.90 0.75
CA THR A 301 -17.96 39.83 -0.34
C THR A 301 -17.37 39.34 -1.65
N ILE A 302 -18.19 39.19 -2.68
CA ILE A 302 -17.75 38.86 -4.04
C ILE A 302 -16.88 40.01 -4.61
N SER A 303 -15.73 39.67 -5.22
CA SER A 303 -14.82 40.63 -5.85
C SER A 303 -15.50 41.46 -6.96
N PRO A 304 -14.99 42.67 -7.28
CA PRO A 304 -15.52 43.48 -8.37
C PRO A 304 -15.52 42.75 -9.72
N TYR A 305 -14.51 41.91 -9.96
CA TYR A 305 -14.36 41.11 -11.18
C TYR A 305 -15.48 40.08 -11.35
N VAL A 306 -15.75 39.28 -10.32
CA VAL A 306 -16.83 38.29 -10.37
C VAL A 306 -18.20 38.97 -10.41
N ARG A 307 -18.34 40.11 -9.71
CA ARG A 307 -19.57 40.91 -9.75
C ARG A 307 -19.89 41.43 -11.16
N SER A 308 -18.89 41.89 -11.92
CA SER A 308 -19.13 42.37 -13.29
C SER A 308 -19.62 41.25 -14.20
N ILE A 309 -18.99 40.07 -14.14
CA ILE A 309 -19.36 38.89 -14.93
C ILE A 309 -20.81 38.45 -14.65
N ILE A 310 -21.22 38.46 -13.36
CA ILE A 310 -22.59 38.12 -12.97
C ILE A 310 -23.58 39.18 -13.52
N SER A 311 -23.25 40.47 -13.41
CA SER A 311 -24.13 41.55 -13.85
C SER A 311 -24.29 41.63 -15.37
N GLU A 312 -23.28 41.23 -16.13
CA GLU A 312 -23.31 41.18 -17.60
C GLU A 312 -24.02 39.94 -18.14
N HIS A 313 -24.37 38.98 -17.27
CA HIS A 313 -24.87 37.65 -17.65
C HIS A 313 -23.97 36.90 -18.65
N THR A 314 -22.66 37.19 -18.61
CA THR A 314 -21.67 36.55 -19.48
C THR A 314 -21.32 35.18 -18.93
N LEU A 315 -21.43 34.15 -19.78
CA LEU A 315 -21.03 32.80 -19.40
C LEU A 315 -19.52 32.74 -19.15
N PHE A 316 -19.13 32.41 -17.92
CA PHE A 316 -17.74 32.33 -17.51
C PHE A 316 -17.11 31.00 -17.92
N VAL A 317 -15.93 31.08 -18.53
CA VAL A 317 -15.07 29.93 -18.83
C VAL A 317 -13.72 30.24 -18.23
N ASP A 318 -13.24 29.37 -17.35
CA ASP A 318 -12.00 29.57 -16.63
C ASP A 318 -10.79 29.30 -17.56
N ALA A 319 -10.18 30.37 -18.05
CA ALA A 319 -9.02 30.28 -18.92
C ALA A 319 -7.76 29.74 -18.20
N ASP A 320 -7.67 29.92 -16.89
CA ASP A 320 -6.54 29.46 -16.06
C ASP A 320 -6.71 28.01 -15.60
N PHE A 321 -7.91 27.43 -15.74
CA PHE A 321 -8.22 26.04 -15.43
C PHE A 321 -9.24 25.47 -16.43
N PRO A 322 -8.86 25.35 -17.71
CA PRO A 322 -9.79 25.03 -18.80
C PRO A 322 -10.38 23.63 -18.66
N ALA A 323 -11.62 23.46 -19.10
CA ALA A 323 -12.37 22.21 -19.07
C ALA A 323 -11.86 21.19 -20.12
N ASN A 324 -10.63 20.73 -19.97
CA ASN A 324 -9.99 19.72 -20.83
C ASN A 324 -8.94 18.91 -20.04
N ASN A 325 -8.22 18.01 -20.73
CA ASN A 325 -7.27 17.09 -20.09
C ASN A 325 -6.09 17.79 -19.36
N SER A 326 -5.76 19.04 -19.70
CA SER A 326 -4.68 19.77 -18.99
C SER A 326 -5.01 20.03 -17.51
N SER A 327 -6.29 20.24 -17.19
CA SER A 327 -6.77 20.41 -15.81
C SER A 327 -6.93 19.08 -15.06
N ILE A 328 -6.84 17.94 -15.75
CA ILE A 328 -6.90 16.60 -15.16
C ILE A 328 -5.50 16.14 -14.72
N GLY A 329 -4.50 16.19 -15.60
CA GLY A 329 -3.13 15.75 -15.35
C GLY A 329 -2.67 14.59 -16.23
N ASN A 330 -1.35 14.44 -16.42
CA ASN A 330 -0.73 13.71 -17.53
C ASN A 330 -0.48 12.20 -17.31
N GLN A 331 -1.37 11.49 -16.62
CA GLN A 331 -1.28 10.03 -16.46
C GLN A 331 -2.65 9.35 -16.43
N THR A 332 -3.30 9.24 -17.59
CA THR A 332 -4.06 8.04 -17.95
C THR A 332 -4.15 7.97 -19.47
N THR A 333 -3.57 6.91 -20.03
CA THR A 333 -3.81 6.47 -21.40
C THR A 333 -5.31 6.34 -21.67
N SER A 334 -5.75 6.87 -22.81
CA SER A 334 -7.00 6.56 -23.55
C SER A 334 -8.36 6.96 -22.95
N ASN A 335 -8.69 8.26 -22.90
CA ASN A 335 -9.97 8.84 -23.36
C ASN A 335 -10.02 10.37 -23.10
N ASN A 336 -10.62 11.15 -24.00
CA ASN A 336 -10.95 12.56 -23.72
C ASN A 336 -11.95 12.60 -22.57
N VAL A 337 -11.57 13.20 -21.43
CA VAL A 337 -12.48 13.40 -20.29
C VAL A 337 -13.57 14.37 -20.74
N ASN A 338 -14.84 14.02 -20.50
CA ASN A 338 -15.95 14.88 -20.84
C ASN A 338 -16.20 15.87 -19.70
N TRP A 339 -16.45 17.13 -20.05
CA TRP A 339 -16.76 18.18 -19.08
C TRP A 339 -18.16 18.72 -19.34
N LYS A 340 -18.93 18.90 -18.26
CA LYS A 340 -20.32 19.32 -18.29
C LYS A 340 -20.57 20.39 -17.25
N ARG A 341 -21.39 21.39 -17.57
CA ARG A 341 -21.78 22.41 -16.59
C ARG A 341 -22.75 21.84 -15.57
N ALA A 342 -22.84 22.47 -14.40
CA ALA A 342 -23.80 22.08 -13.37
C ALA A 342 -25.25 21.95 -13.88
N PRO A 343 -25.79 22.87 -14.73
CA PRO A 343 -27.14 22.70 -15.28
C PRO A 343 -27.30 21.50 -16.23
N GLU A 344 -26.23 21.09 -16.90
CA GLU A 344 -26.26 19.89 -17.76
C GLU A 344 -26.27 18.61 -16.91
N ILE A 345 -25.60 18.61 -15.75
CA ILE A 345 -25.51 17.45 -14.84
C ILE A 345 -26.76 17.32 -13.98
N PHE A 346 -27.25 18.44 -13.42
CA PHE A 346 -28.27 18.47 -12.37
C PHE A 346 -29.61 19.08 -12.81
N GLY A 347 -29.72 19.52 -14.07
CA GLY A 347 -30.91 20.22 -14.56
C GLY A 347 -31.01 21.65 -14.02
N THR A 348 -32.24 22.15 -13.86
CA THR A 348 -32.49 23.55 -13.43
C THR A 348 -32.52 23.74 -11.92
N THR A 349 -32.49 22.66 -11.15
CA THR A 349 -32.67 22.68 -9.69
C THR A 349 -31.43 22.14 -8.99
N PHE A 350 -30.47 23.01 -8.73
CA PHE A 350 -29.28 22.73 -7.94
C PHE A 350 -28.89 23.96 -7.11
N GLU A 351 -28.18 23.72 -6.02
CA GLU A 351 -27.74 24.76 -5.09
C GLU A 351 -26.25 24.59 -4.79
N ILE A 352 -25.58 25.64 -4.31
CA ILE A 352 -24.20 25.50 -3.84
C ILE A 352 -24.18 24.64 -2.57
N ILE A 353 -24.99 25.02 -1.59
CA ILE A 353 -25.20 24.29 -0.33
C ILE A 353 -26.71 24.04 -0.20
N LYS A 354 -27.12 22.78 -0.16
CA LYS A 354 -28.53 22.39 -0.20
C LYS A 354 -29.28 22.94 1.02
N GLY A 355 -30.31 23.75 0.80
CA GLY A 355 -31.08 24.41 1.87
C GLY A 355 -30.25 25.30 2.80
N GLY A 356 -29.09 25.77 2.35
CA GLY A 356 -28.16 26.56 3.15
C GLY A 356 -27.54 25.83 4.35
N LYS A 357 -27.65 24.49 4.41
CA LYS A 357 -27.14 23.68 5.51
C LYS A 357 -26.09 22.70 5.01
N VAL A 358 -24.89 22.82 5.56
CA VAL A 358 -23.80 21.89 5.27
C VAL A 358 -24.07 20.56 5.97
N HIS A 359 -24.13 19.49 5.19
CA HIS A 359 -24.27 18.13 5.69
C HIS A 359 -22.96 17.37 5.52
N GLN A 360 -22.24 17.12 6.62
CA GLN A 360 -21.00 16.33 6.61
C GLN A 360 -21.20 14.97 5.94
N SER A 361 -22.35 14.32 6.16
CA SER A 361 -22.67 13.02 5.58
C SER A 361 -22.79 13.04 4.05
N HIS A 362 -22.94 14.21 3.43
CA HIS A 362 -23.05 14.32 1.98
C HIS A 362 -21.70 14.23 1.27
N VAL A 363 -20.58 14.46 1.96
CA VAL A 363 -19.25 14.43 1.32
C VAL A 363 -18.92 13.01 0.87
N CYS A 364 -18.90 12.80 -0.46
CA CYS A 364 -18.52 11.55 -1.09
C CYS A 364 -17.23 11.76 -1.90
N PRO A 365 -16.16 11.00 -1.62
CA PRO A 365 -14.93 11.05 -2.39
C PRO A 365 -15.08 10.41 -3.77
N LYS A 366 -14.08 10.64 -4.62
CA LYS A 366 -13.92 9.91 -5.89
C LYS A 366 -13.66 8.41 -5.65
N TYR A 367 -14.00 7.59 -6.65
CA TYR A 367 -13.93 6.12 -6.56
C TYR A 367 -12.50 5.56 -6.42
N SER A 368 -11.47 6.29 -6.85
CA SER A 368 -10.08 5.80 -6.88
C SER A 368 -9.08 6.90 -6.53
N GLY A 369 -7.95 6.52 -5.91
CA GLY A 369 -6.89 7.43 -5.46
C GLY A 369 -6.95 7.77 -3.96
N ASP A 370 -5.94 8.48 -3.47
CA ASP A 370 -5.90 8.95 -2.08
C ASP A 370 -6.87 10.13 -1.89
N ASN A 371 -7.77 10.01 -0.92
CA ASN A 371 -8.83 10.97 -0.65
C ASN A 371 -8.53 11.87 0.56
N TRP A 372 -7.25 12.14 0.80
CA TRP A 372 -6.78 12.96 1.92
C TRP A 372 -7.45 14.34 1.98
N PHE A 373 -7.54 15.07 0.86
CA PHE A 373 -8.12 16.42 0.84
C PHE A 373 -9.63 16.38 1.15
N ILE A 374 -10.33 15.39 0.58
CA ILE A 374 -11.76 15.17 0.84
C ILE A 374 -11.99 14.74 2.29
N THR A 375 -11.06 14.00 2.89
CA THR A 375 -11.10 13.71 4.32
C THR A 375 -10.97 14.98 5.16
N CYS A 376 -10.14 15.95 4.74
CA CYS A 376 -10.09 17.26 5.38
C CYS A 376 -11.41 18.02 5.23
N ILE A 377 -12.01 18.05 4.02
CA ILE A 377 -13.34 18.66 3.79
C ILE A 377 -14.40 18.01 4.68
N PHE A 378 -14.47 16.68 4.69
CA PHE A 378 -15.37 15.90 5.53
C PHE A 378 -15.17 16.25 7.01
N SER A 379 -13.92 16.35 7.48
CA SER A 379 -13.61 16.65 8.88
C SER A 379 -14.02 18.08 9.27
N VAL A 380 -13.79 19.04 8.39
CA VAL A 380 -14.14 20.46 8.55
C VAL A 380 -15.66 20.68 8.50
N ALA A 381 -16.40 19.88 7.73
CA ALA A 381 -17.85 19.97 7.62
C ALA A 381 -18.62 19.75 8.94
N LYS A 382 -17.94 19.30 10.02
CA LYS A 382 -18.47 19.32 11.40
C LYS A 382 -18.73 20.75 11.91
N ALA A 383 -18.08 21.75 11.34
CA ALA A 383 -18.29 23.16 11.59
C ALA A 383 -18.87 23.83 10.32
N PRO A 384 -20.21 23.79 10.11
CA PRO A 384 -20.85 24.34 8.91
C PRO A 384 -20.45 25.78 8.58
N SER A 385 -20.30 26.63 9.60
CA SER A 385 -19.88 28.03 9.42
C SER A 385 -18.52 28.17 8.77
N LEU A 386 -17.61 27.23 9.02
CA LEU A 386 -16.29 27.22 8.39
C LEU A 386 -16.39 26.90 6.90
N ILE A 387 -17.23 25.94 6.51
CA ILE A 387 -17.47 25.64 5.09
C ILE A 387 -18.11 26.85 4.39
N THR A 388 -19.15 27.45 4.97
CA THR A 388 -19.80 28.64 4.37
C THR A 388 -18.82 29.81 4.20
N ARG A 389 -17.89 30.01 5.14
CA ARG A 389 -16.85 31.05 5.07
C ARG A 389 -15.90 30.89 3.88
N LEU A 390 -15.75 29.68 3.35
CA LEU A 390 -14.92 29.41 2.17
C LEU A 390 -15.58 29.85 0.86
N PHE A 391 -16.82 30.35 0.88
CA PHE A 391 -17.53 30.79 -0.31
C PHE A 391 -17.87 32.27 -0.22
N SER A 392 -17.41 33.04 -1.21
CA SER A 392 -17.90 34.41 -1.44
C SER A 392 -19.19 34.38 -2.26
N THR A 393 -19.32 33.41 -3.16
CA THR A 393 -20.55 33.14 -3.92
C THR A 393 -21.36 32.03 -3.22
N LEU A 394 -22.51 32.39 -2.64
CA LEU A 394 -23.41 31.44 -1.94
C LEU A 394 -24.67 31.06 -2.74
N GLU A 395 -24.93 31.74 -3.85
CA GLU A 395 -26.07 31.48 -4.74
C GLU A 395 -25.59 31.06 -6.13
N VAL A 396 -26.33 30.14 -6.75
CA VAL A 396 -26.12 29.76 -8.14
C VAL A 396 -26.45 30.94 -9.05
N ASN A 397 -25.66 31.12 -10.10
CA ASN A 397 -25.84 32.23 -11.04
C ASN A 397 -25.76 31.72 -12.49
N THR A 398 -26.43 32.43 -13.40
CA THR A 398 -26.51 32.04 -14.82
C THR A 398 -25.16 32.14 -15.54
N SER A 399 -24.23 32.92 -14.99
CA SER A 399 -22.88 33.08 -15.54
C SER A 399 -21.98 31.89 -15.21
N GLY A 400 -22.37 31.01 -14.29
CA GLY A 400 -21.60 29.81 -13.93
C GLY A 400 -20.25 30.12 -13.27
N VAL A 401 -20.10 31.27 -12.60
CA VAL A 401 -18.85 31.72 -11.94
C VAL A 401 -18.99 31.67 -10.42
N TYR A 402 -17.98 31.14 -9.74
CA TYR A 402 -17.97 30.97 -8.29
C TYR A 402 -16.64 31.43 -7.71
N GLU A 403 -16.69 32.18 -6.62
CA GLU A 403 -15.52 32.67 -5.90
C GLU A 403 -15.43 32.02 -4.52
N LEU A 404 -14.31 31.36 -4.27
CA LEU A 404 -14.01 30.65 -3.03
C LEU A 404 -12.81 31.28 -2.32
N ASN A 405 -12.73 31.16 -1.00
CA ASN A 405 -11.61 31.67 -0.21
C ASN A 405 -10.80 30.49 0.32
N LEU A 406 -9.53 30.37 -0.07
CA LEU A 406 -8.64 29.30 0.37
C LEU A 406 -7.36 29.89 0.99
N CYS A 407 -6.84 29.28 2.06
CA CYS A 407 -5.64 29.78 2.73
C CYS A 407 -4.36 29.17 2.14
N VAL A 408 -3.61 29.96 1.38
CA VAL A 408 -2.40 29.53 0.68
C VAL A 408 -1.19 30.22 1.30
N GLY A 409 -0.28 29.42 1.86
CA GLY A 409 0.94 29.95 2.50
C GLY A 409 0.68 30.85 3.72
N GLY A 410 -0.44 30.64 4.42
CA GLY A 410 -0.85 31.48 5.54
C GLY A 410 -1.65 32.72 5.15
N GLU A 411 -2.05 32.90 3.90
CA GLU A 411 -2.89 34.01 3.46
C GLU A 411 -4.16 33.50 2.78
N PHE A 412 -5.31 34.08 3.10
CA PHE A 412 -6.53 33.77 2.36
C PHE A 412 -6.52 34.46 1.01
N VAL A 413 -6.79 33.68 -0.03
CA VAL A 413 -6.84 34.14 -1.41
C VAL A 413 -8.19 33.76 -2.03
N LYS A 414 -8.73 34.66 -2.87
CA LYS A 414 -9.93 34.41 -3.65
C LYS A 414 -9.60 33.59 -4.90
N VAL A 415 -10.23 32.43 -5.03
CA VAL A 415 -10.08 31.51 -6.16
C VAL A 415 -11.39 31.52 -6.94
N VAL A 416 -11.32 32.03 -8.17
CA VAL A 416 -12.46 32.05 -9.10
C VAL A 416 -12.42 30.79 -9.94
N VAL A 417 -13.56 30.08 -10.03
CA VAL A 417 -13.73 28.88 -10.87
C VAL A 417 -15.05 28.94 -11.62
N ASP A 418 -15.13 28.28 -12.78
CA ASP A 418 -16.40 28.01 -13.46
C ASP A 418 -17.08 26.72 -12.94
N ASP A 419 -18.28 26.41 -13.43
CA ASP A 419 -19.04 25.20 -13.11
C ASP A 419 -18.90 24.04 -14.10
N TYR A 420 -17.85 24.01 -14.94
CA TYR A 420 -17.53 22.79 -15.68
C TYR A 420 -16.94 21.73 -14.77
N PHE A 421 -17.55 20.55 -14.74
CA PHE A 421 -17.05 19.41 -13.99
C PHE A 421 -16.78 18.22 -14.91
N PRO A 422 -15.70 17.47 -14.68
CA PRO A 422 -15.43 16.24 -15.41
C PRO A 422 -16.46 15.17 -15.02
N VAL A 423 -16.99 14.46 -16.02
CA VAL A 423 -17.96 13.38 -15.86
C VAL A 423 -17.45 12.10 -16.50
N VAL A 424 -18.00 10.96 -16.07
CA VAL A 424 -17.61 9.62 -16.55
C VAL A 424 -17.72 9.51 -18.08
N SER A 425 -18.82 9.98 -18.66
CA SER A 425 -18.99 10.02 -20.12
C SER A 425 -20.06 11.01 -20.56
N GLN A 426 -20.31 11.17 -21.87
CA GLN A 426 -21.43 11.99 -22.36
C GLN A 426 -22.80 11.40 -22.03
N SER A 427 -22.90 10.07 -21.89
CA SER A 427 -24.13 9.35 -21.53
C SER A 427 -24.28 9.14 -20.03
N ASP A 428 -23.18 9.13 -19.29
CA ASP A 428 -23.14 9.00 -17.82
C ASP A 428 -22.57 10.29 -17.22
N LEU A 429 -23.48 11.14 -16.76
CA LEU A 429 -23.19 12.45 -16.19
C LEU A 429 -22.70 12.38 -14.73
N THR A 430 -22.41 11.19 -14.21
CA THR A 430 -21.80 11.01 -12.90
C THR A 430 -20.48 11.80 -12.83
N PRO A 431 -20.29 12.68 -11.82
CA PRO A 431 -19.03 13.36 -11.60
C PRO A 431 -17.88 12.37 -11.47
N LEU A 432 -16.77 12.62 -12.17
CA LEU A 432 -15.58 11.75 -12.14
C LEU A 432 -14.83 11.85 -10.80
N TYR A 433 -14.90 13.02 -10.16
CA TYR A 433 -14.29 13.30 -8.87
C TYR A 433 -15.32 13.36 -7.74
N SER A 434 -14.97 13.99 -6.63
CA SER A 434 -15.77 14.00 -5.41
C SER A 434 -17.05 14.81 -5.60
N CYS A 435 -18.13 14.38 -4.96
CA CYS A 435 -19.44 15.00 -5.10
C CYS A 435 -20.27 14.86 -3.82
N SER A 436 -21.44 15.48 -3.82
CA SER A 436 -22.40 15.36 -2.72
C SER A 436 -23.32 14.16 -2.95
N LYS A 437 -23.43 13.24 -1.98
CA LYS A 437 -24.37 12.10 -2.01
C LYS A 437 -25.19 11.97 -0.74
N GLU A 438 -26.50 11.77 -0.88
CA GLU A 438 -27.42 11.46 0.22
C GLU A 438 -27.89 10.01 0.06
N ASN A 439 -27.64 9.16 1.06
CA ASN A 439 -27.97 7.72 1.01
C ASN A 439 -27.40 6.98 -0.23
N GLY A 440 -26.21 7.38 -0.68
CA GLY A 440 -25.53 6.80 -1.85
C GLY A 440 -26.01 7.36 -3.20
N ILE A 441 -26.98 8.27 -3.22
CA ILE A 441 -27.52 8.91 -4.42
C ILE A 441 -26.92 10.31 -4.55
N ILE A 442 -26.43 10.66 -5.73
CA ILE A 442 -25.89 12.01 -6.00
C ILE A 442 -27.00 13.04 -5.82
N VAL A 443 -26.71 14.07 -5.02
CA VAL A 443 -27.61 15.20 -4.80
C VAL A 443 -27.10 16.44 -5.52
N PRO A 444 -27.99 17.32 -6.00
CA PRO A 444 -27.63 18.51 -6.79
C PRO A 444 -27.07 19.63 -5.90
N GLU A 445 -25.91 19.38 -5.29
CA GLU A 445 -25.25 20.22 -4.30
C GLU A 445 -23.75 20.38 -4.65
N LEU A 446 -23.32 21.60 -4.97
CA LEU A 446 -22.04 21.85 -5.64
C LEU A 446 -20.84 22.07 -4.72
N TRP A 447 -21.01 22.40 -3.44
CA TRP A 447 -19.91 22.91 -2.60
C TRP A 447 -18.70 21.96 -2.50
N VAL A 448 -18.91 20.64 -2.47
CA VAL A 448 -17.82 19.65 -2.46
C VAL A 448 -17.02 19.72 -3.77
N MET A 449 -17.72 19.75 -4.90
CA MET A 449 -17.13 19.78 -6.24
C MET A 449 -16.39 21.09 -6.49
N LEU A 450 -16.95 22.22 -6.05
CA LEU A 450 -16.32 23.54 -6.17
C LEU A 450 -15.06 23.67 -5.31
N LEU A 451 -15.06 23.14 -4.07
CA LEU A 451 -13.88 23.15 -3.21
C LEU A 451 -12.75 22.30 -3.77
N GLU A 452 -13.05 21.07 -4.20
CA GLU A 452 -12.06 20.19 -4.81
C GLU A 452 -11.48 20.81 -6.09
N LYS A 453 -12.33 21.42 -6.93
CA LYS A 453 -11.90 22.12 -8.14
C LYS A 453 -11.02 23.34 -7.85
N ALA A 454 -11.40 24.18 -6.88
CA ALA A 454 -10.60 25.34 -6.50
C ALA A 454 -9.22 24.93 -5.98
N PHE A 455 -9.14 23.85 -5.21
CA PHE A 455 -7.88 23.28 -4.76
C PHE A 455 -7.07 22.66 -5.91
N ALA A 456 -7.73 21.96 -6.84
CA ALA A 456 -7.10 21.42 -8.06
C ALA A 456 -6.50 22.54 -8.91
N LYS A 457 -7.24 23.64 -9.07
CA LYS A 457 -6.76 24.85 -9.74
C LYS A 457 -5.50 25.38 -9.07
N LEU A 458 -5.53 25.65 -7.76
CA LEU A 458 -4.34 26.12 -7.04
C LEU A 458 -3.14 25.17 -7.16
N SER A 459 -3.40 23.87 -7.17
CA SER A 459 -2.35 22.84 -7.29
C SER A 459 -1.83 22.70 -8.73
N GLY A 460 -2.65 23.03 -9.72
CA GLY A 460 -2.36 23.00 -11.16
C GLY A 460 -3.24 22.04 -11.96
N TYR A 461 -3.62 20.89 -11.40
CA TYR A 461 -4.51 19.89 -12.01
C TYR A 461 -5.03 18.89 -10.97
N TYR A 462 -6.12 18.18 -11.27
CA TYR A 462 -6.77 17.26 -10.32
C TYR A 462 -5.88 16.10 -9.84
N ASN A 463 -5.12 15.44 -10.72
CA ASN A 463 -4.24 14.32 -10.34
C ASN A 463 -3.07 14.74 -9.42
N LYS A 464 -2.81 16.04 -9.28
CA LYS A 464 -1.82 16.52 -8.30
C LYS A 464 -2.34 16.41 -6.86
N ILE A 465 -3.63 16.18 -6.68
CA ILE A 465 -4.30 15.93 -5.39
C ILE A 465 -4.14 14.46 -4.95
N ASP A 466 -3.26 13.66 -5.54
CA ASP A 466 -3.00 12.27 -5.11
C ASP A 466 -1.84 12.14 -4.11
N SER A 467 -1.38 13.24 -3.51
CA SER A 467 -0.28 13.27 -2.55
C SER A 467 -0.77 13.59 -1.13
N ASN A 468 -0.45 12.76 -0.14
CA ASN A 468 -0.96 12.85 1.23
C ASN A 468 -0.37 14.02 2.06
N TYR A 469 -1.06 15.17 2.06
CA TYR A 469 -0.70 16.34 2.85
C TYR A 469 -1.85 16.81 3.76
N LEU A 470 -2.30 15.96 4.71
CA LEU A 470 -3.40 16.32 5.62
C LEU A 470 -3.23 17.69 6.29
N HIS A 471 -1.99 18.02 6.67
CA HIS A 471 -1.65 19.32 7.23
C HIS A 471 -1.99 20.48 6.28
N LEU A 472 -1.65 20.34 5.00
CA LEU A 472 -1.93 21.34 3.98
C LEU A 472 -3.44 21.51 3.78
N GLY A 473 -4.19 20.41 3.72
CA GLY A 473 -5.63 20.46 3.48
C GLY A 473 -6.37 21.18 4.59
N LEU A 474 -6.03 20.86 5.84
CA LEU A 474 -6.58 21.56 6.99
C LEU A 474 -6.15 23.03 7.02
N GLU A 475 -4.93 23.37 6.62
CA GLU A 475 -4.45 24.76 6.58
C GLU A 475 -5.24 25.55 5.53
N VAL A 476 -5.38 25.00 4.33
CA VAL A 476 -6.11 25.61 3.22
C VAL A 476 -7.57 25.89 3.57
N LEU A 477 -8.22 24.97 4.28
CA LEU A 477 -9.63 25.09 4.65
C LEU A 477 -9.86 25.94 5.91
N THR A 478 -8.87 26.09 6.79
CA THR A 478 -9.08 26.72 8.11
C THR A 478 -8.28 28.02 8.30
N GLY A 479 -7.11 28.12 7.69
CA GLY A 479 -6.08 29.11 8.01
C GLY A 479 -5.50 28.99 9.42
N MET A 480 -5.86 27.92 10.14
CA MET A 480 -5.41 27.65 11.49
C MET A 480 -4.11 26.85 11.45
N PRO A 481 -3.18 27.11 12.39
CA PRO A 481 -2.05 26.23 12.60
C PRO A 481 -2.47 24.91 13.28
N GLN A 482 -1.61 23.89 13.19
CA GLN A 482 -1.95 22.52 13.53
C GLN A 482 -0.85 21.81 14.34
N ILE A 483 -1.26 20.85 15.16
CA ILE A 483 -0.34 19.92 15.81
C ILE A 483 -0.23 18.69 14.92
N ASN A 484 0.98 18.36 14.48
CA ASN A 484 1.29 17.11 13.81
C ASN A 484 1.98 16.16 14.81
N ILE A 485 1.49 14.92 14.89
CA ILE A 485 2.11 13.87 15.70
C ILE A 485 2.50 12.75 14.74
N VAL A 486 3.81 12.53 14.56
CA VAL A 486 4.34 11.49 13.69
C VAL A 486 4.60 10.21 14.48
N PHE A 487 4.14 9.08 13.95
CA PHE A 487 4.29 7.76 14.55
C PHE A 487 5.37 6.97 13.82
N SER A 488 6.62 7.10 14.26
CA SER A 488 7.73 6.25 13.78
C SER A 488 7.93 5.02 14.67
N GLU A 489 8.44 3.92 14.12
CA GLU A 489 8.56 2.64 14.83
C GLU A 489 9.37 2.71 16.12
N ASN A 490 10.40 3.56 16.15
CA ASN A 490 11.24 3.74 17.33
C ASN A 490 10.54 4.58 18.42
N VAL A 491 9.69 5.52 18.01
CA VAL A 491 9.02 6.45 18.92
C VAL A 491 7.79 5.81 19.55
N ILE A 492 7.02 5.01 18.80
CA ILE A 492 5.81 4.36 19.32
C ILE A 492 6.10 3.31 20.41
N LYS A 493 7.33 2.79 20.52
CA LYS A 493 7.73 1.85 21.59
C LYS A 493 7.93 2.55 22.95
N ASN A 494 8.02 3.87 22.98
CA ASN A 494 8.24 4.63 24.20
C ASN A 494 6.91 4.91 24.92
N ALA A 495 6.73 4.33 26.11
CA ALA A 495 5.51 4.49 26.92
C ALA A 495 5.16 5.96 27.20
N SER A 496 6.15 6.82 27.47
CA SER A 496 5.89 8.25 27.73
C SER A 496 5.35 8.98 26.51
N PHE A 497 5.81 8.60 25.31
CA PHE A 497 5.27 9.13 24.05
C PHE A 497 3.85 8.64 23.79
N GLN A 498 3.56 7.37 24.06
CA GLN A 498 2.22 6.82 23.93
C GLN A 498 1.23 7.56 24.86
N ASP A 499 1.60 7.76 26.13
CA ASP A 499 0.78 8.50 27.09
C ASP A 499 0.59 9.97 26.71
N SER A 500 1.65 10.65 26.28
CA SER A 500 1.57 12.04 25.83
C SER A 500 0.69 12.20 24.59
N SER A 501 0.86 11.31 23.60
CA SER A 501 0.05 11.29 22.38
C SER A 501 -1.42 11.00 22.69
N TRP A 502 -1.70 10.02 23.55
CA TRP A 502 -3.05 9.71 24.01
C TRP A 502 -3.71 10.92 24.65
N ASN A 503 -3.03 11.55 25.61
CA ASN A 503 -3.55 12.71 26.33
C ASN A 503 -3.81 13.89 25.38
N THR A 504 -2.90 14.13 24.44
CA THR A 504 -3.03 15.21 23.44
C THR A 504 -4.23 14.96 22.53
N ILE A 505 -4.34 13.77 21.94
CA ILE A 505 -5.44 13.41 21.02
C ILE A 505 -6.78 13.40 21.77
N CYS A 506 -6.84 12.83 22.98
CA CYS A 506 -8.06 12.79 23.78
C CYS A 506 -8.52 14.19 24.19
N ASN A 507 -7.60 15.05 24.64
CA ASN A 507 -7.95 16.42 25.03
C ASN A 507 -8.42 17.23 23.82
N ALA A 508 -7.77 17.06 22.66
CA ALA A 508 -8.21 17.68 21.42
C ALA A 508 -9.62 17.20 21.01
N SER A 509 -9.87 15.88 21.09
CA SER A 509 -11.19 15.31 20.78
C SER A 509 -12.27 15.85 21.72
N LYS A 510 -12.01 15.92 23.03
CA LYS A 510 -12.94 16.50 24.03
C LYS A 510 -13.22 17.98 23.79
N LYS A 511 -12.23 18.73 23.30
CA LYS A 511 -12.38 20.16 22.95
C LYS A 511 -13.07 20.38 21.60
N GLY A 512 -13.45 19.32 20.88
CA GLY A 512 -14.08 19.42 19.57
C GLY A 512 -13.13 19.84 18.46
N CYS A 513 -11.82 19.65 18.62
CA CYS A 513 -10.85 19.90 17.56
C CYS A 513 -11.11 18.99 16.35
N ILE A 514 -10.73 19.48 15.18
CA ILE A 514 -10.75 18.71 13.93
C ILE A 514 -9.49 17.84 13.91
N ILE A 515 -9.66 16.52 13.81
CA ILE A 515 -8.55 15.56 13.89
C ILE A 515 -8.59 14.65 12.66
N CYS A 516 -7.55 14.74 11.83
CA CYS A 516 -7.33 13.87 10.68
C CYS A 516 -6.13 12.96 10.95
N CYS A 517 -6.15 11.76 10.41
CA CYS A 517 -5.05 10.82 10.53
C CYS A 517 -4.89 10.01 9.25
N HIS A 518 -3.67 9.60 8.93
CA HIS A 518 -3.38 8.83 7.73
C HIS A 518 -2.79 7.47 8.07
N SER A 519 -3.36 6.42 7.48
CA SER A 519 -2.92 5.06 7.69
C SER A 519 -1.63 4.76 6.93
N ARG A 520 -0.82 3.82 7.42
CA ARG A 520 0.40 3.38 6.73
C ARG A 520 0.03 2.62 5.45
N PHE A 521 1.00 2.40 4.57
CA PHE A 521 0.80 1.64 3.33
C PHE A 521 0.30 0.21 3.62
N GLU A 522 0.93 -0.48 4.58
CA GLU A 522 0.49 -1.78 5.05
C GLU A 522 -0.44 -1.61 6.25
N CYS A 523 -1.72 -1.92 6.05
CA CYS A 523 -2.73 -1.93 7.11
C CYS A 523 -3.43 -3.29 7.18
N SER A 524 -3.92 -3.63 8.36
CA SER A 524 -4.60 -4.90 8.65
C SER A 524 -6.06 -4.70 9.07
N GLY A 525 -6.87 -5.75 8.93
CA GLY A 525 -8.25 -5.78 9.40
C GLY A 525 -9.20 -4.92 8.54
N VAL A 526 -9.92 -4.01 9.18
CA VAL A 526 -10.95 -3.15 8.56
C VAL A 526 -10.41 -1.83 8.03
N LEU A 527 -9.10 -1.61 8.16
CA LEU A 527 -8.42 -0.41 7.66
C LEU A 527 -7.94 -0.62 6.23
N HIS A 528 -8.17 0.38 5.40
CA HIS A 528 -7.51 0.55 4.12
C HIS A 528 -6.15 1.25 4.31
N GLY A 529 -5.11 0.72 3.67
CA GLY A 529 -3.77 1.32 3.66
C GLY A 529 -3.71 2.58 2.81
N SER A 530 -2.74 3.45 3.10
CA SER A 530 -2.55 4.76 2.45
C SER A 530 -3.85 5.56 2.32
N THR A 531 -4.64 5.56 3.39
CA THR A 531 -5.98 6.17 3.40
C THR A 531 -6.12 7.10 4.59
N SER A 532 -6.80 8.21 4.35
CA SER A 532 -7.06 9.22 5.37
C SER A 532 -8.38 8.97 6.11
N TYR A 533 -8.38 9.25 7.41
CA TYR A 533 -9.51 9.06 8.31
C TYR A 533 -9.72 10.30 9.17
N THR A 534 -10.94 10.49 9.65
CA THR A 534 -11.28 11.48 10.67
C THR A 534 -11.39 10.78 12.02
N LEU A 535 -10.65 11.25 13.03
CA LEU A 535 -10.86 10.80 14.40
C LEU A 535 -12.07 11.52 14.99
N VAL A 536 -13.05 10.73 15.41
CA VAL A 536 -14.35 11.21 15.90
C VAL A 536 -14.36 11.31 17.41
N ASN A 537 -13.80 10.30 18.10
CA ASN A 537 -13.83 10.25 19.56
C ASN A 537 -12.70 9.38 20.11
N CYS A 538 -12.33 9.63 21.37
CA CYS A 538 -11.46 8.77 22.16
C CYS A 538 -12.18 8.38 23.45
N ARG A 539 -12.04 7.12 23.87
CA ARG A 539 -12.62 6.64 25.13
C ARG A 539 -11.68 5.69 25.83
N GLU A 540 -11.73 5.73 27.16
CA GLU A 540 -11.09 4.74 28.02
C GLU A 540 -12.17 3.79 28.53
N LYS A 541 -11.94 2.48 28.37
CA LYS A 541 -12.87 1.42 28.83
C LYS A 541 -12.42 0.86 30.18
N ALA A 542 -13.32 0.13 30.84
CA ALA A 542 -13.00 -0.63 32.05
C ALA A 542 -11.75 -1.51 31.81
N GLY A 543 -10.75 -1.40 32.70
CA GLY A 543 -9.46 -2.09 32.56
C GLY A 543 -8.33 -1.25 31.93
N ASN A 544 -8.44 0.08 31.90
CA ASN A 544 -7.44 1.02 31.33
C ASN A 544 -7.15 0.82 29.83
N THR A 545 -8.07 0.21 29.09
CA THR A 545 -7.91 0.02 27.64
C THR A 545 -8.35 1.28 26.91
N ARG A 546 -7.46 1.82 26.07
CA ARG A 546 -7.62 3.08 25.35
C ARG A 546 -8.11 2.81 23.93
N TRP A 547 -9.19 3.46 23.51
CA TRP A 547 -9.81 3.25 22.20
C TRP A 547 -10.00 4.56 21.46
N VAL A 548 -9.76 4.53 20.15
CA VAL A 548 -10.11 5.61 19.21
C VAL A 548 -11.24 5.17 18.31
N LYS A 549 -12.09 6.12 17.94
CA LYS A 549 -13.19 5.95 16.99
C LYS A 549 -12.90 6.80 15.76
N LEU A 550 -12.78 6.14 14.62
CA LEU A 550 -12.45 6.73 13.33
C LEU A 550 -13.66 6.66 12.40
N THR A 551 -13.69 7.50 11.39
CA THR A 551 -14.61 7.39 10.26
C THR A 551 -13.86 7.71 8.97
N ASN A 552 -14.28 7.07 7.89
CA ASN A 552 -13.74 7.31 6.55
C ASN A 552 -14.85 7.79 5.64
N PRO A 553 -14.67 8.88 4.85
CA PRO A 553 -15.64 9.29 3.84
C PRO A 553 -15.86 8.24 2.73
N LEU A 554 -14.97 7.26 2.53
CA LEU A 554 -15.02 6.24 1.47
C LEU A 554 -16.00 5.07 1.70
N CYS A 555 -16.62 4.89 2.88
CA CYS A 555 -17.39 3.69 3.14
C CYS A 555 -18.77 3.72 2.45
N GLU A 556 -18.84 3.13 1.24
CA GLU A 556 -20.02 3.01 0.37
C GLU A 556 -21.22 2.26 0.98
N ILE A 557 -21.11 1.72 2.20
CA ILE A 557 -22.23 1.09 2.92
C ILE A 557 -22.21 1.59 4.36
N LYS A 558 -22.78 2.79 4.55
CA LYS A 558 -22.84 3.58 5.79
C LYS A 558 -21.43 4.03 6.25
N GLN A 559 -21.33 5.28 6.67
CA GLN A 559 -20.18 5.82 7.42
C GLN A 559 -20.08 5.11 8.79
N ILE A 560 -19.85 3.80 8.80
CA ILE A 560 -19.80 2.98 10.00
C ILE A 560 -18.51 3.36 10.70
N PRO A 561 -18.60 3.92 11.92
CA PRO A 561 -17.39 4.28 12.63
C PRO A 561 -16.59 3.04 12.98
N ILE A 562 -15.28 3.10 12.75
CA ILE A 562 -14.32 2.07 13.09
C ILE A 562 -13.82 2.34 14.51
N GLU A 563 -13.81 1.35 15.39
CA GLU A 563 -13.24 1.47 16.72
C GLU A 563 -11.97 0.63 16.81
N LEU A 564 -10.86 1.24 17.23
CA LEU A 564 -9.55 0.61 17.34
C LEU A 564 -8.96 0.81 18.72
N ASP A 565 -8.20 -0.18 19.18
CA ASP A 565 -7.31 -0.01 20.32
C ASP A 565 -6.23 1.03 19.98
N PHE A 566 -5.84 1.87 20.95
CA PHE A 566 -4.91 2.95 20.72
C PHE A 566 -3.50 2.45 20.36
N GLN A 567 -3.08 1.30 20.87
CA GLN A 567 -1.80 0.71 20.48
C GLN A 567 -1.81 0.30 18.99
N VAL A 568 -2.89 -0.34 18.55
CA VAL A 568 -3.09 -0.68 17.14
C VAL A 568 -3.13 0.58 16.29
N PHE A 569 -3.77 1.65 16.77
CA PHE A 569 -3.77 2.93 16.08
C PHE A 569 -2.36 3.50 15.87
N LEU A 570 -1.50 3.50 16.89
CA LEU A 570 -0.11 3.97 16.76
C LEU A 570 0.72 3.14 15.77
N GLU A 571 0.43 1.84 15.67
CA GLU A 571 1.14 0.93 14.77
C GLU A 571 0.67 1.01 13.32
N GLN A 572 -0.63 1.26 13.10
CA GLN A 572 -1.25 1.25 11.76
C GLN A 572 -1.29 2.64 11.11
N PHE A 573 -1.03 3.72 11.86
CA PHE A 573 -1.06 5.10 11.34
C PHE A 573 0.35 5.70 11.23
N ALA A 574 0.53 6.58 10.25
CA ALA A 574 1.81 7.27 10.02
C ALA A 574 1.87 8.58 10.83
N HIS A 575 0.77 9.32 10.88
CA HIS A 575 0.68 10.59 11.59
C HIS A 575 -0.76 11.01 11.89
N VAL A 576 -0.90 12.00 12.78
CA VAL A 576 -2.17 12.64 13.16
C VAL A 576 -2.00 14.16 13.11
N ASN A 577 -2.94 14.84 12.44
CA ASN A 577 -3.04 16.29 12.41
C ASN A 577 -4.24 16.75 13.23
N ILE A 578 -3.99 17.64 14.19
CA ILE A 578 -4.99 18.24 15.06
C ILE A 578 -5.08 19.72 14.74
N CYS A 579 -6.24 20.15 14.25
CA CYS A 579 -6.57 21.53 13.99
C CYS A 579 -7.59 22.01 15.03
N LYS A 580 -7.21 22.99 15.84
CA LYS A 580 -8.16 23.69 16.71
C LYS A 580 -8.76 24.85 15.92
N TYR A 581 -10.03 24.74 15.58
CA TYR A 581 -10.80 25.84 15.00
C TYR A 581 -11.85 26.32 16.02
N ASP A 582 -11.85 27.62 16.29
CA ASP A 582 -12.90 28.28 17.07
C ASP A 582 -13.29 29.56 16.32
N PRO A 583 -14.56 29.68 15.86
CA PRO A 583 -15.01 30.83 15.09
C PRO A 583 -15.01 32.14 15.90
N LYS A 584 -14.84 32.09 17.22
CA LYS A 584 -14.73 33.29 18.06
C LYS A 584 -13.34 33.91 18.05
N LEU A 585 -12.32 33.19 17.59
CA LEU A 585 -10.96 33.70 17.55
C LEU A 585 -10.80 34.66 16.37
N SER A 586 -10.27 35.85 16.67
CA SER A 586 -9.84 36.80 15.66
C SER A 586 -8.48 36.42 15.11
N ARG A 587 -8.24 36.67 13.82
CA ARG A 587 -6.98 36.37 13.14
C ARG A 587 -6.23 37.65 12.79
N LYS A 588 -4.93 37.69 13.10
CA LYS A 588 -3.96 38.65 12.54
C LYS A 588 -2.83 37.90 11.87
N SER A 589 -2.23 38.47 10.82
CA SER A 589 -1.04 37.92 10.19
C SER A 589 -0.06 38.99 9.75
N ILE A 590 1.23 38.65 9.75
CA ILE A 590 2.33 39.52 9.31
C ILE A 590 3.20 38.73 8.34
N ASN A 591 3.50 39.35 7.21
CA ASN A 591 4.45 38.83 6.22
C ASN A 591 5.88 39.24 6.59
N ILE A 592 6.79 38.27 6.57
CA ILE A 592 8.21 38.44 6.86
C ILE A 592 9.00 37.97 5.63
N THR A 593 9.82 38.87 5.08
CA THR A 593 10.70 38.55 3.96
C THR A 593 12.03 37.96 4.48
N THR A 594 12.57 36.96 3.78
CA THR A 594 13.82 36.27 4.18
C THR A 594 15.07 37.17 4.15
N GLN A 595 15.03 38.32 3.45
CA GLN A 595 16.07 39.36 3.57
C GLN A 595 16.21 39.90 5.01
N MET A 596 15.14 39.85 5.81
CA MET A 596 15.15 40.22 7.23
C MET A 596 15.75 39.15 8.14
N LEU A 597 16.03 37.94 7.62
CA LEU A 597 16.51 36.77 8.37
C LEU A 597 17.98 36.41 8.02
N SER A 598 18.67 37.24 7.23
CA SER A 598 20.03 36.98 6.73
C SER A 598 21.10 37.06 7.84
N LEU A 599 21.84 35.96 8.01
CA LEU A 599 23.02 35.84 8.87
C LEU A 599 24.23 36.58 8.25
N ASN A 600 24.43 37.82 8.66
CA ASN A 600 25.77 38.43 8.80
C ASN A 600 26.00 38.68 10.29
N ASP A 601 27.25 38.61 10.75
CA ASP A 601 27.72 38.42 12.15
C ASP A 601 27.26 39.41 13.25
N GLU A 602 26.21 40.22 13.02
CA GLU A 602 25.58 41.08 14.02
C GLU A 602 24.10 40.74 14.21
N VAL A 603 23.75 40.37 15.45
CA VAL A 603 22.51 39.76 15.94
C VAL A 603 21.28 40.67 15.74
N LEU A 604 20.61 40.60 14.59
CA LEU A 604 19.32 41.28 14.36
C LEU A 604 18.30 40.31 13.75
N TYR A 605 17.31 39.92 14.54
CA TYR A 605 16.12 39.19 14.07
C TYR A 605 14.92 40.14 13.99
N PRO A 606 13.97 39.94 13.06
CA PRO A 606 12.71 40.64 13.12
C PRO A 606 11.96 40.21 14.38
N VAL A 607 11.29 41.15 15.04
CA VAL A 607 10.52 40.87 16.25
C VAL A 607 9.08 41.29 16.02
N ILE A 608 8.16 40.42 16.41
CA ILE A 608 6.76 40.76 16.51
C ILE A 608 6.48 41.07 17.98
N GLU A 609 6.18 42.34 18.26
CA GLU A 609 5.77 42.78 19.58
C GLU A 609 4.30 42.41 19.81
N LEU A 610 4.05 41.73 20.92
CA LEU A 610 2.74 41.32 21.39
C LEU A 610 2.47 41.92 22.78
N ASN A 611 1.46 42.79 22.88
CA ASN A 611 0.98 43.28 24.18
C ASN A 611 -0.39 42.68 24.47
N VAL A 612 -0.50 41.98 25.60
CA VAL A 612 -1.72 41.34 26.10
C VAL A 612 -2.34 42.23 27.18
N SER A 613 -3.54 42.76 26.93
CA SER A 613 -4.14 43.87 27.69
C SER A 613 -4.92 43.49 28.97
N SER A 614 -4.84 42.22 29.40
CA SER A 614 -5.32 41.65 30.67
C SER A 614 -6.73 41.04 30.70
N SER A 615 -6.78 39.70 30.58
CA SER A 615 -7.72 38.85 31.32
C SER A 615 -7.13 37.43 31.49
N ASP A 616 -7.41 36.76 32.61
CA ASP A 616 -6.88 35.42 32.95
C ASP A 616 -7.42 34.29 32.04
N GLN A 617 -8.15 34.60 30.97
CA GLN A 617 -8.78 33.62 30.07
C GLN A 617 -8.54 33.86 28.57
N GLU A 618 -7.59 34.72 28.19
CA GLU A 618 -7.24 34.91 26.79
C GLU A 618 -6.41 33.75 26.23
N GLU A 619 -6.81 33.28 25.06
CA GLU A 619 -6.17 32.17 24.38
C GLU A 619 -5.50 32.67 23.10
N PHE A 620 -4.23 32.28 22.92
CA PHE A 620 -3.43 32.64 21.76
C PHE A 620 -2.89 31.40 21.06
N CYS A 621 -3.01 31.38 19.74
CA CYS A 621 -2.51 30.33 18.85
C CYS A 621 -1.64 30.96 17.77
N PHE A 622 -0.34 30.66 17.76
CA PHE A 622 0.62 31.25 16.82
C PHE A 622 1.02 30.26 15.73
N GLY A 623 0.91 30.64 14.46
CA GLY A 623 1.32 29.84 13.32
C GLY A 623 2.47 30.47 12.54
N VAL A 624 3.38 29.63 12.03
CA VAL A 624 4.38 30.02 11.03
C VAL A 624 4.07 29.29 9.73
N HIS A 625 3.89 30.04 8.66
CA HIS A 625 3.44 29.53 7.37
C HIS A 625 4.46 29.87 6.29
N GLN A 626 4.68 28.94 5.36
CA GLN A 626 5.49 29.16 4.16
C GLN A 626 4.67 28.72 2.94
N MET A 627 5.12 28.98 1.71
CA MET A 627 4.38 28.50 0.54
C MET A 627 4.66 27.01 0.28
N HIS A 628 3.63 26.19 0.03
CA HIS A 628 3.80 24.73 -0.12
C HIS A 628 4.36 24.41 -1.51
N PRO A 629 5.29 23.45 -1.66
CA PRO A 629 5.82 23.06 -2.97
C PRO A 629 4.73 22.67 -3.97
N VAL A 630 3.61 22.11 -3.50
CA VAL A 630 2.47 21.77 -4.38
C VAL A 630 1.93 22.98 -5.15
N PHE A 631 2.02 24.18 -4.59
CA PHE A 631 1.59 25.44 -5.21
C PHE A 631 2.71 26.16 -5.97
N LYS A 632 3.92 25.58 -6.05
CA LYS A 632 5.08 26.17 -6.73
C LYS A 632 5.36 25.49 -8.06
N ASN A 633 5.99 26.25 -8.94
CA ASN A 633 6.46 25.81 -10.26
C ASN A 633 7.86 25.15 -10.22
N ALA A 634 8.47 24.94 -9.04
CA ALA A 634 9.83 24.39 -8.92
C ALA A 634 10.01 23.56 -7.62
N CYS A 635 10.98 22.63 -7.65
CA CYS A 635 11.48 21.80 -6.53
C CYS A 635 12.12 22.65 -5.40
N ALA A 636 11.36 23.56 -4.80
CA ALA A 636 11.84 24.33 -3.66
C ALA A 636 11.77 23.46 -2.40
N ILE A 637 12.94 23.13 -1.82
CA ILE A 637 13.04 22.48 -0.51
C ILE A 637 12.40 23.43 0.53
N PRO A 638 11.39 22.99 1.31
CA PRO A 638 10.81 23.81 2.36
C PRO A 638 11.87 24.14 3.41
N SER A 639 11.89 25.39 3.87
CA SER A 639 12.84 25.82 4.91
C SER A 639 12.43 25.25 6.26
N VAL A 640 13.43 24.88 7.08
CA VAL A 640 13.21 24.56 8.50
C VAL A 640 13.00 25.88 9.25
N LEU A 641 11.79 26.04 9.79
CA LEU A 641 11.33 27.28 10.42
C LEU A 641 11.00 27.03 11.89
N GLY A 642 10.93 28.10 12.67
CA GLY A 642 10.43 28.04 14.04
C GLY A 642 10.26 29.44 14.59
N PHE A 643 9.87 29.54 15.85
CA PHE A 643 9.84 30.84 16.53
C PHE A 643 9.97 30.66 18.03
N ILE A 644 10.41 31.74 18.68
CA ILE A 644 10.53 31.85 20.13
C ILE A 644 9.53 32.88 20.62
N VAL A 645 8.93 32.64 21.79
CA VAL A 645 8.17 33.66 22.52
C VAL A 645 8.94 34.02 23.78
N ILE A 646 9.23 35.30 23.97
CA ILE A 646 10.05 35.85 25.06
C ILE A 646 9.16 36.77 25.92
N ASP A 647 9.12 36.57 27.23
CA ASP A 647 8.45 37.49 28.16
C ASP A 647 9.37 38.65 28.50
N VAL A 648 9.04 39.83 28.00
CA VAL A 648 9.85 41.04 28.20
C VAL A 648 9.71 41.54 29.64
N SER A 649 8.59 41.28 30.30
CA SER A 649 8.30 41.74 31.66
C SER A 649 9.07 40.97 32.75
N LYS A 650 9.56 39.76 32.44
CA LYS A 650 10.30 38.89 33.38
C LYS A 650 11.74 38.66 32.96
N SER A 651 12.52 39.73 32.81
CA SER A 651 13.96 39.64 32.51
C SER A 651 14.29 38.92 31.18
N LYS A 652 13.40 39.00 30.18
CA LYS A 652 13.57 38.35 28.85
C LYS A 652 13.70 36.82 28.94
N GLU A 653 12.93 36.19 29.81
CA GLU A 653 12.90 34.73 29.91
C GLU A 653 12.20 34.12 28.67
N ILE A 654 12.77 33.04 28.11
CA ILE A 654 12.11 32.28 27.04
C ILE A 654 10.92 31.56 27.64
N VAL A 655 9.72 31.98 27.23
CA VAL A 655 8.47 31.39 27.67
C VAL A 655 8.20 30.11 26.91
N THR A 656 8.55 30.06 25.61
CA THR A 656 8.41 28.84 24.82
C THR A 656 9.33 28.78 23.61
N PHE A 657 9.92 27.59 23.48
CA PHE A 657 10.62 26.98 22.36
C PHE A 657 9.73 26.29 21.31
N ILE A 658 9.62 26.73 20.04
CA ILE A 658 8.99 25.90 19.00
C ILE A 658 9.90 25.76 17.78
N THR A 659 10.24 24.51 17.50
CA THR A 659 10.88 24.06 16.25
C THR A 659 9.83 23.46 15.35
N ALA A 660 9.78 23.89 14.09
CA ALA A 660 9.05 23.16 13.06
C ALA A 660 10.05 22.34 12.24
N ASN A 661 9.95 21.02 12.34
CA ASN A 661 10.69 20.12 11.45
C ASN A 661 10.06 20.16 10.07
N VAL A 662 10.79 20.70 9.07
CA VAL A 662 10.65 20.66 7.59
C VAL A 662 9.26 20.97 6.98
N GLU A 663 8.15 20.79 7.68
CA GLU A 663 6.78 21.08 7.27
C GLU A 663 5.98 21.65 8.46
N ARG A 664 5.99 23.00 8.57
CA ARG A 664 5.02 23.86 9.29
C ARG A 664 4.41 23.25 10.56
N GLU A 665 5.04 23.52 11.70
CA GLU A 665 4.51 23.14 13.02
C GLU A 665 4.34 24.34 13.96
N PHE A 666 3.44 24.13 14.92
CA PHE A 666 2.70 25.10 15.72
C PHE A 666 3.22 25.25 17.17
N ALA A 667 2.90 26.39 17.79
CA ALA A 667 2.84 26.56 19.25
C ALA A 667 1.50 26.04 19.80
N PRO A 668 1.39 24.98 20.62
CA PRO A 668 0.11 24.64 21.27
C PRO A 668 -0.54 25.89 21.91
N SER A 669 -1.88 25.98 21.82
CA SER A 669 -2.67 27.08 22.35
C SER A 669 -2.16 27.48 23.74
N LYS A 670 -1.62 28.69 23.87
CA LYS A 670 -0.99 29.14 25.11
C LYS A 670 -1.86 30.20 25.75
N GLN A 671 -2.15 30.00 27.03
CA GLN A 671 -2.66 31.06 27.88
C GLN A 671 -1.47 31.94 28.25
N LEU A 672 -1.36 33.08 27.58
CA LEU A 672 -0.40 34.12 27.94
C LEU A 672 -1.02 34.98 29.04
N LYS A 673 -0.20 35.38 30.02
CA LYS A 673 -0.65 36.32 31.05
C LYS A 673 -0.64 37.74 30.47
N ALA A 674 -1.29 38.67 31.14
CA ALA A 674 -1.14 40.09 30.84
C ALA A 674 0.36 40.47 30.87
N GLY A 675 0.83 41.13 29.81
CA GLY A 675 2.25 41.44 29.67
C GLY A 675 2.68 41.75 28.24
N GLN A 676 3.97 42.05 28.10
CA GLN A 676 4.62 42.32 26.83
C GLN A 676 5.50 41.13 26.44
N TYR A 677 5.32 40.64 25.21
CA TYR A 677 6.02 39.51 24.65
C TYR A 677 6.68 39.87 23.33
N ASP A 678 7.88 39.34 23.12
CA ASP A 678 8.58 39.41 21.83
C ASP A 678 8.51 38.04 21.16
N ILE A 679 8.01 37.99 19.93
CA ILE A 679 7.99 36.78 19.11
C ILE A 679 9.06 36.89 18.04
N VAL A 680 10.00 35.94 18.05
CA VAL A 680 11.18 35.94 17.18
C VAL A 680 11.10 34.74 16.24
N PRO A 681 10.76 34.93 14.95
CA PRO A 681 10.82 33.88 13.96
C PRO A 681 12.28 33.52 13.63
N LEU A 682 12.54 32.23 13.46
CA LEU A 682 13.85 31.65 13.24
C LEU A 682 13.86 30.83 11.94
N LEU A 683 14.97 30.96 11.20
CA LEU A 683 15.30 30.15 10.04
C LEU A 683 16.53 29.29 10.38
N PHE A 684 16.40 27.96 10.25
CA PHE A 684 17.46 27.03 10.66
C PHE A 684 18.40 26.61 9.52
N GLN A 685 18.02 26.76 8.24
CA GLN A 685 18.83 26.38 7.07
C GLN A 685 18.92 27.51 6.02
N LYS A 686 20.11 27.74 5.44
CA LYS A 686 20.43 28.90 4.58
C LYS A 686 20.25 28.66 3.06
N ASN A 687 20.03 27.42 2.63
CA ASN A 687 20.18 27.00 1.22
C ASN A 687 18.88 26.94 0.39
N GLY A 688 17.80 27.60 0.83
CA GLY A 688 16.55 27.68 0.06
C GLY A 688 16.38 29.04 -0.62
N ASP A 689 15.70 29.05 -1.78
CA ASP A 689 15.22 30.29 -2.42
C ASP A 689 14.53 31.23 -1.42
N VAL A 690 14.70 32.53 -1.63
CA VAL A 690 14.16 33.64 -0.82
C VAL A 690 12.63 33.55 -0.77
N GLN A 691 12.09 32.88 0.26
CA GLN A 691 10.64 32.76 0.46
C GLN A 691 10.10 33.81 1.43
N ASN A 692 8.86 34.24 1.21
CA ASN A 692 8.08 34.96 2.19
C ASN A 692 7.50 33.98 3.20
N ILE A 693 7.59 34.33 4.49
CA ILE A 693 7.01 33.59 5.61
C ILE A 693 5.87 34.42 6.16
N VAL A 694 4.78 33.78 6.57
CA VAL A 694 3.66 34.45 7.21
C VAL A 694 3.55 33.97 8.65
N MET A 695 3.61 34.91 9.59
CA MET A 695 3.32 34.64 11.01
C MET A 695 1.86 35.00 11.27
N SER A 696 1.08 34.04 11.73
CA SER A 696 -0.32 34.26 12.13
C SER A 696 -0.49 34.16 13.64
N CYS A 697 -1.46 34.91 14.15
CA CYS A 697 -1.92 34.83 15.53
C CYS A 697 -3.45 34.78 15.53
N HIS A 698 -4.00 33.76 16.20
CA HIS A 698 -5.43 33.61 16.46
C HIS A 698 -5.68 33.83 17.95
N HIS A 699 -6.59 34.74 18.29
CA HIS A 699 -6.72 35.24 19.65
C HIS A 699 -8.17 35.56 20.05
N SER A 700 -8.50 35.41 21.34
CA SER A 700 -9.82 35.73 21.89
C SER A 700 -9.95 37.12 22.54
N GLY A 701 -8.83 37.79 22.85
CA GLY A 701 -8.80 39.09 23.54
C GLY A 701 -8.30 40.24 22.68
N GLU A 702 -8.15 41.43 23.28
CA GLU A 702 -7.49 42.55 22.60
C GLU A 702 -5.97 42.38 22.63
N MET A 703 -5.32 42.60 21.49
CA MET A 703 -3.86 42.56 21.42
C MET A 703 -3.30 43.57 20.43
N ASN A 704 -2.12 44.10 20.77
CA ASN A 704 -1.24 44.73 19.79
C ASN A 704 -0.40 43.64 19.11
N TRP A 705 -0.30 43.67 17.78
CA TRP A 705 0.44 42.71 16.97
C TRP A 705 1.19 43.48 15.91
N LYS A 706 2.47 43.77 16.16
CA LYS A 706 3.24 44.72 15.34
C LYS A 706 4.61 44.17 15.00
N LEU A 707 4.95 44.20 13.71
CA LEU A 707 6.30 43.92 13.26
C LEU A 707 7.20 45.12 13.58
N VAL A 708 8.30 44.85 14.27
CA VAL A 708 9.38 45.81 14.50
C VAL A 708 10.61 45.35 13.71
N PRO A 709 10.96 46.03 12.60
CA PRO A 709 12.16 45.72 11.85
C PRO A 709 13.42 46.02 12.68
N LYS A 710 14.30 45.03 12.87
CA LYS A 710 15.64 45.18 13.48
C LYS A 710 15.63 45.76 14.90
N SER A 711 15.12 45.03 15.88
CA SER A 711 15.33 45.37 17.29
C SER A 711 16.61 44.71 17.84
N ASN A 712 17.36 45.45 18.66
CA ASN A 712 18.51 44.96 19.44
C ASN A 712 18.01 44.00 20.54
N VAL A 713 17.48 42.84 20.18
CA VAL A 713 17.34 41.76 21.16
C VAL A 713 18.73 41.16 21.31
N ALA A 714 19.51 41.70 22.26
CA ALA A 714 20.73 41.09 22.73
C ALA A 714 20.38 39.78 23.46
N ILE A 715 20.20 38.70 22.70
CA ILE A 715 19.97 37.34 23.22
C ILE A 715 21.32 36.80 23.77
N GLY A 716 22.07 37.57 24.56
CA GLY A 716 23.49 37.27 24.87
C GLY A 716 23.72 35.89 25.52
N SER A 717 23.10 35.62 26.67
CA SER A 717 23.26 34.33 27.38
C SER A 717 22.36 33.21 26.82
N GLN A 718 21.30 33.58 26.10
CA GLN A 718 20.36 32.64 25.50
C GLN A 718 20.79 32.18 24.09
N VAL A 719 21.67 32.92 23.40
CA VAL A 719 22.32 32.50 22.14
C VAL A 719 23.16 31.25 22.36
N PHE A 720 23.76 31.09 23.54
CA PHE A 720 24.47 29.87 23.92
C PHE A 720 23.54 28.65 24.05
N ARG A 721 22.31 28.86 24.57
CA ARG A 721 21.24 27.83 24.59
C ARG A 721 20.67 27.59 23.19
N LEU A 722 20.55 28.62 22.35
CA LEU A 722 20.12 28.49 20.94
C LEU A 722 21.14 27.73 20.09
N GLY A 723 22.44 27.89 20.34
CA GLY A 723 23.50 27.08 19.73
C GLY A 723 23.42 25.61 20.15
N GLN A 724 23.06 25.32 21.41
CA GLN A 724 22.76 23.96 21.88
C GLN A 724 21.45 23.41 21.32
N LEU A 725 20.40 24.22 21.19
CA LEU A 725 19.14 23.85 20.54
C LEU A 725 19.33 23.57 19.04
N LYS A 726 20.17 24.35 18.34
CA LYS A 726 20.57 24.03 16.96
C LYS A 726 21.22 22.65 16.88
N LYS A 727 22.08 22.26 17.83
CA LYS A 727 22.66 20.90 17.92
C LYS A 727 21.68 19.79 18.32
N LEU A 728 20.49 20.14 18.80
CA LEU A 728 19.45 19.20 19.26
C LEU A 728 18.34 19.03 18.22
N VAL A 729 18.22 20.00 17.30
CA VAL A 729 17.25 20.06 16.20
C VAL A 729 17.85 19.52 14.89
N PHE A 730 19.14 19.79 14.66
CA PHE A 730 19.98 18.98 13.76
C PHE A 730 20.34 17.67 14.45
#